data_AF-A0AAU9T575-F1
#
_entry.id   AF-A0AAU9T575-F1
#
_cell.length_a   1.000
_cell.length_b   1.000
_cell.length_c   1.000
_cell.angle_alpha   90.00
_cell.angle_beta   90.00
_cell.angle_gamma   90.00
#
_symmetry.space_group_name_H-M   'P 1'
#
loop_
_entity.id
_entity.type
_entity.pdbx_description
1 polymer ?
#
loop_
_entity_poly.entity_id
_entity_poly.type
_entity_poly.pdbx_seq_one_letter_code
_entity_poly.pdbx_strand_id
1 'polypeptide(L)'
;MDMGCKVLVFFGLFFTVTAEIYIVTMEGDPIISYRGGDNGFEATAVESDEKIDTTSELVTSYARHLERKHDMILGMLFEEGSYKKLYSYKHLINGFAVHVSPDQAEMLRRAPGVKSVSRDWKVRKLTTHTPQFLGLPTDVWPTGGGYDRAGEDIVIGFIDSGIFPHHPSFASHHTAVPYGPHPSYKGKCEDDPHTKISFCNGKIIGAQHFAEAAKAAGAFNPDVDFASPMDGDGHGSHTAAIAAGNNGIPVRMHGYEFGKASGMAPRARIAVYKSLYRLFGGFVADVVAAIDQAVHDGVDILSLSVGPNSPPATTKTTFLNPFDATLLGAVKAGVFVAQAAGNGGPFPKTLVSYSPWITTVAAAIDDRRYKNHLTLGNGKMLAGIGLSPSTRPHRSYKMVSANDVLLDSSGTKFNPSDCQKPEVLNRKLVEGNILLCGYSFNFVAGSASIKKVAETAKHLGAAGFVLVVENVSPGTKFDPVPSCIPGILITDVSKSMDLIDYYNVTTSRDWMGRVKSFKAEGSIGDGLEPILHKSAPEVALFSARGPNTKDFSFQDADLLKPDILAPGSLIWSAWSENGTDEANYVGEGFALISGTSMAAPHIAGIAALVKQKHPQWSPAAIKSALMTTSTVIDRAGRPLQAQQYSETETVTLVKATPFDYGSGHVNPSAALDPGLIFDAGYEDYLGFLCTTPGIDAHEIKNFTNTPCNFKMGHPSNFNSPSIAISHLVRTQTVTRRVTNVGEEEETYTITSRMEPSIAIEVSPPAMTLRAGASRNFSVTLTVRSVTGVYSFGEVTLKGSRGHKVSIPVVAMGQRR
;
A
#
# COMPACT_ATOMS: atom_id res chain seq x y z
N MET A 1 -55.74 -70.16 -18.22
CA MET A 1 -55.33 -69.89 -19.62
C MET A 1 -54.49 -68.63 -19.59
N ASP A 2 -53.22 -68.80 -19.93
CA ASP A 2 -52.19 -67.78 -20.05
C ASP A 2 -52.58 -66.62 -20.99
N MET A 3 -52.14 -65.41 -20.65
CA MET A 3 -51.20 -64.67 -21.51
C MET A 3 -50.66 -63.45 -20.78
N GLY A 4 -49.36 -63.43 -20.55
CA GLY A 4 -48.65 -62.33 -19.90
C GLY A 4 -48.51 -61.10 -20.79
N CYS A 5 -48.32 -59.95 -20.15
CA CYS A 5 -47.80 -58.76 -20.80
C CYS A 5 -46.57 -58.28 -20.03
N LYS A 6 -45.42 -58.35 -20.69
CA LYS A 6 -44.10 -57.92 -20.21
C LYS A 6 -44.14 -56.40 -20.00
N VAL A 7 -43.86 -55.94 -18.78
CA VAL A 7 -43.50 -54.54 -18.55
C VAL A 7 -42.05 -54.35 -19.00
N LEU A 8 -41.87 -53.79 -20.19
CA LEU A 8 -40.59 -53.26 -20.65
C LEU A 8 -40.33 -51.94 -19.92
N VAL A 9 -39.40 -51.95 -18.97
CA VAL A 9 -38.83 -50.73 -18.39
C VAL A 9 -37.87 -50.14 -19.43
N PHE A 10 -38.31 -49.09 -20.13
CA PHE A 10 -37.39 -48.22 -20.87
C PHE A 10 -36.63 -47.36 -19.85
N PHE A 11 -35.35 -47.68 -19.63
CA PHE A 11 -34.41 -46.74 -19.02
C PHE A 11 -34.15 -45.61 -20.02
N GLY A 12 -34.98 -44.57 -19.99
CA GLY A 12 -34.64 -43.30 -20.61
C GLY A 12 -33.52 -42.65 -19.82
N LEU A 13 -32.27 -42.76 -20.28
CA LEU A 13 -31.19 -41.90 -19.82
C LEU A 13 -31.54 -40.46 -20.23
N PHE A 14 -32.15 -39.71 -19.31
CA PHE A 14 -32.16 -38.25 -19.39
C PHE A 14 -30.73 -37.76 -19.13
N PHE A 15 -29.95 -37.60 -20.20
CA PHE A 15 -28.78 -36.72 -20.15
C PHE A 15 -29.31 -35.29 -20.05
N THR A 16 -29.37 -34.74 -18.84
CA THR A 16 -29.51 -33.30 -18.65
C THR A 16 -28.21 -32.65 -19.12
N VAL A 17 -28.13 -32.29 -20.41
CA VAL A 17 -27.03 -31.49 -20.93
C VAL A 17 -27.20 -30.08 -20.35
N THR A 18 -26.39 -29.75 -19.35
CA THR A 18 -26.41 -28.43 -18.72
C THR A 18 -25.82 -27.41 -19.69
N ALA A 19 -26.63 -26.46 -20.15
CA ALA A 19 -26.13 -25.33 -20.95
C ALA A 19 -25.11 -24.50 -20.14
N GLU A 20 -24.02 -24.08 -20.79
CA GLU A 20 -22.90 -23.35 -20.20
C GLU A 20 -22.71 -22.01 -20.91
N ILE A 21 -21.97 -21.08 -20.28
CA ILE A 21 -21.70 -19.77 -20.86
C ILE A 21 -20.40 -19.85 -21.66
N TYR A 22 -20.41 -19.31 -22.87
CA TYR A 22 -19.26 -19.22 -23.76
C TYR A 22 -19.06 -17.79 -24.25
N ILE A 23 -17.81 -17.37 -24.35
CA ILE A 23 -17.37 -16.14 -25.01
C ILE A 23 -16.91 -16.51 -26.42
N VAL A 24 -17.56 -15.93 -27.42
CA VAL A 24 -17.28 -16.11 -28.84
C VAL A 24 -16.59 -14.86 -29.36
N THR A 25 -15.37 -15.00 -29.89
CA THR A 25 -14.66 -13.91 -30.58
C THR A 25 -14.84 -14.08 -32.07
N MET A 26 -15.22 -13.02 -32.77
CA MET A 26 -15.45 -13.00 -34.21
C MET A 26 -14.20 -12.52 -34.98
N GLU A 27 -14.15 -12.81 -36.27
CA GLU A 27 -13.19 -12.21 -37.20
C GLU A 27 -13.55 -10.74 -37.49
N GLY A 28 -12.52 -9.91 -37.76
CA GLY A 28 -12.65 -8.46 -37.98
C GLY A 28 -12.36 -7.63 -36.73
N ASP A 29 -11.96 -6.37 -36.95
CA ASP A 29 -11.49 -5.49 -35.88
C ASP A 29 -12.64 -4.91 -35.02
N PRO A 30 -12.45 -4.77 -33.70
CA PRO A 30 -13.36 -3.98 -32.85
C PRO A 30 -13.24 -2.48 -33.16
N ILE A 31 -14.22 -1.70 -32.71
CA ILE A 31 -14.30 -0.24 -32.93
C ILE A 31 -12.97 0.47 -32.58
N ILE A 32 -12.33 0.12 -31.47
CA ILE A 32 -11.12 0.82 -31.01
C ILE A 32 -9.92 0.66 -31.95
N SER A 33 -9.89 -0.39 -32.77
CA SER A 33 -8.75 -0.71 -33.64
C SER A 33 -9.13 -0.84 -35.12
N TYR A 34 -10.38 -0.54 -35.50
CA TYR A 34 -10.85 -0.67 -36.87
C TYR A 34 -10.31 0.46 -37.75
N ARG A 35 -9.38 0.10 -38.65
CA ARG A 35 -8.68 1.04 -39.55
C ARG A 35 -9.39 1.24 -40.90
N GLY A 36 -10.66 0.85 -41.02
CA GLY A 36 -11.39 0.84 -42.28
C GLY A 36 -11.21 -0.47 -43.07
N GLY A 37 -12.06 -0.72 -44.06
CA GLY A 37 -11.96 -1.91 -44.93
C GLY A 37 -13.28 -2.66 -45.17
N ASP A 38 -14.30 -2.47 -44.33
CA ASP A 38 -15.67 -2.93 -44.58
C ASP A 38 -16.43 -1.89 -45.44
N ASN A 39 -17.05 -2.35 -46.53
CA ASN A 39 -17.84 -1.50 -47.42
C ASN A 39 -18.95 -0.75 -46.66
N GLY A 40 -18.93 0.58 -46.73
CA GLY A 40 -19.92 1.46 -46.10
C GLY A 40 -19.59 1.89 -44.67
N PHE A 41 -18.39 1.59 -44.14
CA PHE A 41 -17.96 2.02 -42.80
C PHE A 41 -16.56 2.63 -42.81
N GLU A 42 -16.45 3.87 -42.33
CA GLU A 42 -15.17 4.56 -42.18
C GLU A 42 -14.38 4.07 -40.96
N ALA A 43 -13.07 4.31 -40.96
CA ALA A 43 -12.17 3.92 -39.86
C ALA A 43 -12.59 4.58 -38.54
N THR A 44 -12.58 3.81 -37.46
CA THR A 44 -12.89 4.28 -36.09
C THR A 44 -11.69 4.18 -35.14
N ALA A 45 -10.55 3.67 -35.62
CA ALA A 45 -9.31 3.59 -34.86
C ALA A 45 -8.79 4.98 -34.48
N VAL A 46 -8.39 5.14 -33.22
CA VAL A 46 -7.76 6.35 -32.68
C VAL A 46 -6.26 6.08 -32.42
N GLU A 47 -5.43 7.12 -32.56
CA GLU A 47 -4.02 7.06 -32.18
C GLU A 47 -3.87 7.04 -30.64
N SER A 48 -2.69 6.65 -30.15
CA SER A 48 -2.47 6.15 -28.78
C SER A 48 -2.84 7.09 -27.60
N ASP A 49 -3.15 8.36 -27.86
CA ASP A 49 -3.41 9.42 -26.89
C ASP A 49 -4.76 10.14 -27.07
N GLU A 50 -5.55 9.78 -28.09
CA GLU A 50 -6.88 10.38 -28.32
C GLU A 50 -8.01 9.55 -27.70
N LYS A 51 -9.01 10.25 -27.13
CA LYS A 51 -10.24 9.60 -26.64
C LYS A 51 -11.22 9.41 -27.79
N ILE A 52 -11.63 8.17 -28.03
CA ILE A 52 -12.67 7.87 -29.02
C ILE A 52 -14.01 8.48 -28.61
N ASP A 53 -14.65 9.23 -29.52
CA ASP A 53 -16.01 9.71 -29.34
C ASP A 53 -17.00 8.56 -29.63
N THR A 54 -17.43 7.90 -28.56
CA THR A 54 -18.37 6.77 -28.60
C THR A 54 -19.77 7.15 -29.07
N THR A 55 -20.08 8.44 -29.18
CA THR A 55 -21.39 8.94 -29.62
C THR A 55 -21.44 9.33 -31.09
N SER A 56 -20.29 9.37 -31.77
CA SER A 56 -20.22 9.72 -33.19
C SER A 56 -21.02 8.76 -34.08
N GLU A 57 -21.54 9.27 -35.20
CA GLU A 57 -22.31 8.46 -36.16
C GLU A 57 -21.46 7.33 -36.76
N LEU A 58 -20.16 7.58 -36.97
CA LEU A 58 -19.20 6.59 -37.43
C LEU A 58 -19.06 5.41 -36.45
N VAL A 59 -18.84 5.71 -35.16
CA VAL A 59 -18.71 4.68 -34.12
C VAL A 59 -20.03 3.94 -33.90
N THR A 60 -21.15 4.65 -33.85
CA THR A 60 -22.47 4.05 -33.59
C THR A 60 -23.00 3.24 -34.77
N SER A 61 -22.64 3.59 -36.02
CA SER A 61 -22.99 2.80 -37.21
C SER A 61 -22.16 1.52 -37.29
N TYR A 62 -20.85 1.60 -37.10
CA TYR A 62 -19.98 0.41 -37.08
C TYR A 62 -20.30 -0.53 -35.90
N ALA A 63 -20.60 0.03 -34.73
CA ALA A 63 -21.13 -0.71 -33.57
C ALA A 63 -22.36 -1.57 -33.91
N ARG A 64 -23.34 -0.99 -34.63
CA ARG A 64 -24.56 -1.70 -35.06
C ARG A 64 -24.26 -2.77 -36.11
N HIS A 65 -23.29 -2.53 -36.99
CA HIS A 65 -22.84 -3.51 -37.98
C HIS A 65 -22.23 -4.75 -37.32
N LEU A 66 -21.32 -4.58 -36.37
CA LEU A 66 -20.74 -5.70 -35.62
C LEU A 66 -21.81 -6.49 -34.85
N GLU A 67 -22.73 -5.79 -34.20
CA GLU A 67 -23.82 -6.42 -33.45
C GLU A 67 -24.75 -7.24 -34.35
N ARG A 68 -25.09 -6.73 -35.55
CA ARG A 68 -25.85 -7.48 -36.56
C ARG A 68 -25.11 -8.73 -37.04
N LYS A 69 -23.79 -8.68 -37.22
CA LYS A 69 -22.99 -9.87 -37.55
C LYS A 69 -23.06 -10.93 -36.44
N HIS A 70 -23.05 -10.52 -35.17
CA HIS A 70 -23.22 -11.42 -34.03
C HIS A 70 -24.60 -12.09 -34.01
N ASP A 71 -25.66 -11.33 -34.30
CA ASP A 71 -27.01 -11.86 -34.33
C ASP A 71 -27.24 -12.79 -35.53
N MET A 72 -26.69 -12.43 -36.69
CA MET A 72 -26.80 -13.22 -37.92
C MET A 72 -26.18 -14.61 -37.74
N ILE A 73 -24.99 -14.72 -37.13
CA ILE A 73 -24.36 -16.03 -36.96
C ILE A 73 -25.13 -16.93 -35.98
N LEU A 74 -25.70 -16.35 -34.93
CA LEU A 74 -26.53 -17.10 -33.99
C LEU A 74 -27.84 -17.56 -34.64
N GLY A 75 -28.52 -16.68 -35.38
CA GLY A 75 -29.76 -17.00 -36.09
C GLY A 75 -29.58 -17.95 -37.27
N MET A 76 -28.38 -18.02 -37.88
CA MET A 76 -28.07 -19.01 -38.92
C MET A 76 -27.78 -20.40 -38.36
N LEU A 77 -27.18 -20.50 -37.18
CA LEU A 77 -26.72 -21.77 -36.62
C LEU A 77 -27.72 -22.44 -35.69
N PHE A 78 -28.61 -21.67 -35.06
CA PHE A 78 -29.46 -22.15 -33.98
C PHE A 78 -30.91 -21.67 -34.13
N GLU A 79 -31.85 -22.52 -33.73
CA GLU A 79 -33.27 -22.17 -33.68
C GLU A 79 -33.55 -21.15 -32.57
N GLU A 80 -34.51 -20.26 -32.81
CA GLU A 80 -34.91 -19.23 -31.85
C GLU A 80 -35.40 -19.90 -30.53
N GLY A 81 -34.82 -19.47 -29.41
CA GLY A 81 -35.10 -20.06 -28.08
C GLY A 81 -34.17 -21.20 -27.67
N SER A 82 -33.33 -21.74 -28.57
CA SER A 82 -32.33 -22.79 -28.25
C SER A 82 -30.99 -22.24 -27.71
N TYR A 83 -30.83 -20.92 -27.70
CA TYR A 83 -29.67 -20.21 -27.17
C TYR A 83 -30.13 -18.92 -26.48
N LYS A 84 -29.29 -18.37 -25.59
CA LYS A 84 -29.50 -17.02 -25.06
C LYS A 84 -28.23 -16.20 -25.23
N LYS A 85 -28.27 -15.21 -26.12
CA LYS A 85 -27.23 -14.18 -26.21
C LYS A 85 -27.26 -13.33 -24.94
N LEU A 86 -26.14 -13.26 -24.23
CA LEU A 86 -26.00 -12.52 -22.98
C LEU A 86 -25.52 -11.09 -23.24
N TYR A 87 -24.49 -10.94 -24.06
CA TYR A 87 -23.84 -9.65 -24.34
C TYR A 87 -23.25 -9.61 -25.74
N SER A 88 -23.16 -8.41 -26.33
CA SER A 88 -22.34 -8.12 -27.53
C SER A 88 -21.18 -7.20 -27.16
N TYR A 89 -19.98 -7.63 -27.51
CA TYR A 89 -18.73 -6.88 -27.38
C TYR A 89 -18.35 -6.30 -28.74
N LYS A 90 -18.26 -4.98 -28.82
CA LYS A 90 -18.01 -4.23 -30.07
C LYS A 90 -16.88 -3.22 -29.95
N HIS A 91 -16.59 -2.77 -28.74
CA HIS A 91 -15.64 -1.67 -28.50
C HIS A 91 -14.19 -2.12 -28.38
N LEU A 92 -13.92 -3.11 -27.51
CA LEU A 92 -12.55 -3.53 -27.15
C LEU A 92 -12.17 -4.88 -27.77
N ILE A 93 -13.16 -5.74 -27.96
CA ILE A 93 -13.08 -7.01 -28.67
C ILE A 93 -14.33 -7.12 -29.54
N ASN A 94 -14.22 -7.78 -30.69
CA ASN A 94 -15.35 -8.09 -31.56
C ASN A 94 -15.84 -9.50 -31.21
N GLY A 95 -16.99 -9.61 -30.56
CA GLY A 95 -17.49 -10.90 -30.09
C GLY A 95 -18.77 -10.80 -29.29
N PHE A 96 -19.24 -11.92 -28.74
CA PHE A 96 -20.44 -11.96 -27.90
C PHE A 96 -20.33 -13.06 -26.85
N ALA A 97 -21.10 -12.93 -25.76
CA ALA A 97 -21.29 -14.01 -24.79
C ALA A 97 -22.64 -14.68 -25.01
N VAL A 98 -22.69 -16.00 -24.93
CA VAL A 98 -23.88 -16.81 -25.21
C VAL A 98 -24.00 -17.97 -24.24
N HIS A 99 -25.22 -18.27 -23.82
CA HIS A 99 -25.57 -19.44 -23.02
C HIS A 99 -26.13 -20.52 -23.94
N VAL A 100 -25.36 -21.61 -24.11
CA VAL A 100 -25.62 -22.71 -25.08
C VAL A 100 -25.10 -24.05 -24.54
N SER A 101 -25.53 -25.16 -25.15
CA SER A 101 -24.95 -26.48 -24.88
C SER A 101 -23.51 -26.61 -25.41
N PRO A 102 -22.70 -27.54 -24.88
CA PRO A 102 -21.36 -27.82 -25.41
C PRO A 102 -21.34 -28.18 -26.90
N ASP A 103 -22.35 -28.90 -27.40
CA ASP A 103 -22.45 -29.27 -28.82
C ASP A 103 -22.67 -28.04 -29.71
N GLN A 104 -23.55 -27.13 -29.28
CA GLN A 104 -23.74 -25.83 -29.94
C GLN A 104 -22.45 -24.98 -29.87
N ALA A 105 -21.69 -25.03 -28.79
CA ALA A 105 -20.41 -24.33 -28.70
C ALA A 105 -19.37 -24.88 -29.71
N GLU A 106 -19.35 -26.19 -29.97
CA GLU A 106 -18.51 -26.79 -31.00
C GLU A 106 -18.98 -26.42 -32.41
N MET A 107 -20.29 -26.29 -32.64
CA MET A 107 -20.83 -25.75 -33.89
C MET A 107 -20.36 -24.30 -34.14
N LEU A 108 -20.42 -23.45 -33.10
CA LEU A 108 -19.89 -22.08 -33.16
C LEU A 108 -18.38 -22.07 -33.48
N ARG A 109 -17.60 -22.99 -32.88
CA ARG A 109 -16.15 -23.07 -33.11
C ARG A 109 -15.78 -23.38 -34.55
N ARG A 110 -16.67 -24.02 -35.30
CA ARG A 110 -16.49 -24.39 -36.73
C ARG A 110 -17.15 -23.40 -37.68
N ALA A 111 -17.87 -22.41 -37.17
CA ALA A 111 -18.64 -21.50 -38.00
C ALA A 111 -17.73 -20.46 -38.70
N PRO A 112 -17.93 -20.20 -40.00
CA PRO A 112 -17.21 -19.15 -40.71
C PRO A 112 -17.40 -17.78 -40.05
N GLY A 113 -16.31 -17.04 -39.84
CA GLY A 113 -16.32 -15.74 -39.16
C GLY A 113 -16.19 -15.80 -37.64
N VAL A 114 -16.10 -16.99 -37.03
CA VAL A 114 -15.74 -17.16 -35.61
C VAL A 114 -14.24 -17.41 -35.47
N LYS A 115 -13.55 -16.52 -34.75
CA LYS A 115 -12.12 -16.62 -34.45
C LYS A 115 -11.82 -17.57 -33.30
N SER A 116 -12.64 -17.56 -32.24
CA SER A 116 -12.50 -18.49 -31.12
C SER A 116 -13.78 -18.62 -30.30
N VAL A 117 -13.95 -19.77 -29.66
CA VAL A 117 -15.00 -20.04 -28.68
C VAL A 117 -14.35 -20.53 -27.40
N SER A 118 -14.50 -19.75 -26.33
CA SER A 118 -13.92 -20.03 -25.02
C SER A 118 -15.02 -20.17 -23.98
N ARG A 119 -14.98 -21.24 -23.19
CA ARG A 119 -15.92 -21.40 -22.07
C ARG A 119 -15.67 -20.32 -21.01
N ASP A 120 -16.74 -19.70 -20.53
CA ASP A 120 -16.69 -18.76 -19.42
C ASP A 120 -16.28 -19.45 -18.12
N TRP A 121 -15.56 -18.73 -17.28
CA TRP A 121 -15.07 -19.23 -16.00
C TRP A 121 -15.35 -18.22 -14.90
N LYS A 122 -15.69 -18.74 -13.72
CA LYS A 122 -15.98 -17.88 -12.56
C LYS A 122 -14.73 -17.08 -12.19
N VAL A 123 -14.79 -15.77 -12.33
CA VAL A 123 -13.84 -14.85 -11.72
C VAL A 123 -14.10 -14.74 -10.22
N ARG A 124 -13.04 -14.69 -9.41
CA ARG A 124 -13.14 -14.41 -7.97
C ARG A 124 -12.83 -12.94 -7.73
N LYS A 125 -13.47 -12.33 -6.73
CA LYS A 125 -12.99 -11.05 -6.18
C LYS A 125 -11.56 -11.28 -5.69
N LEU A 126 -10.60 -10.56 -6.27
CA LEU A 126 -9.22 -10.57 -5.79
C LEU A 126 -9.10 -9.69 -4.54
N THR A 127 -8.14 -10.07 -3.73
CA THR A 127 -8.18 -10.03 -2.28
C THR A 127 -7.01 -9.21 -1.75
N THR A 128 -7.13 -8.43 -0.66
CA THR A 128 -6.04 -7.57 -0.06
C THR A 128 -4.86 -7.31 -1.00
N HIS A 129 -5.08 -6.34 -1.85
CA HIS A 129 -4.48 -6.15 -3.15
C HIS A 129 -2.95 -6.08 -3.25
N THR A 130 -2.21 -5.79 -2.17
CA THR A 130 -0.79 -5.43 -2.29
C THR A 130 0.15 -6.54 -2.75
N PRO A 131 0.01 -7.84 -2.37
CA PRO A 131 0.80 -8.90 -2.98
C PRO A 131 0.56 -9.02 -4.48
N GLN A 132 -0.69 -8.90 -4.95
CA GLN A 132 -1.02 -8.94 -6.38
C GLN A 132 -0.50 -7.71 -7.11
N PHE A 133 -0.62 -6.52 -6.50
CA PHE A 133 -0.07 -5.27 -7.02
C PHE A 133 1.45 -5.36 -7.24
N LEU A 134 2.14 -6.05 -6.35
CA LEU A 134 3.59 -6.27 -6.37
C LEU A 134 4.03 -7.51 -7.17
N GLY A 135 3.10 -8.24 -7.79
CA GLY A 135 3.41 -9.44 -8.59
C GLY A 135 3.87 -10.65 -7.77
N LEU A 136 3.66 -10.68 -6.45
CA LEU A 136 4.15 -11.77 -5.62
C LEU A 136 3.55 -13.14 -5.99
N PRO A 137 2.23 -13.30 -6.17
CA PRO A 137 1.65 -14.60 -6.48
C PRO A 137 2.03 -15.13 -7.86
N THR A 138 2.36 -14.24 -8.81
CA THR A 138 2.64 -14.58 -10.21
C THR A 138 4.13 -14.77 -10.46
N ASP A 139 4.96 -13.88 -9.94
CA ASP A 139 6.35 -13.74 -10.38
C ASP A 139 7.37 -14.10 -9.29
N VAL A 140 6.94 -14.21 -8.03
CA VAL A 140 7.86 -14.36 -6.88
C VAL A 140 7.61 -15.67 -6.13
N TRP A 141 6.44 -15.85 -5.53
CA TRP A 141 6.13 -17.04 -4.75
C TRP A 141 6.32 -18.35 -5.54
N PRO A 142 5.95 -18.45 -6.84
CA PRO A 142 6.21 -19.67 -7.62
C PRO A 142 7.69 -20.05 -7.68
N THR A 143 8.61 -19.08 -7.67
CA THR A 143 10.07 -19.33 -7.71
C THR A 143 10.60 -19.95 -6.42
N GLY A 144 9.94 -19.70 -5.28
CA GLY A 144 10.27 -20.25 -3.96
C GLY A 144 9.43 -21.46 -3.56
N GLY A 145 8.73 -22.09 -4.52
CA GLY A 145 7.92 -23.28 -4.26
C GLY A 145 6.48 -23.00 -3.81
N GLY A 146 5.96 -21.80 -4.08
CA GLY A 146 4.58 -21.36 -3.85
C GLY A 146 4.41 -20.52 -2.59
N TYR A 147 3.21 -19.96 -2.39
CA TYR A 147 2.88 -19.17 -1.20
C TYR A 147 3.05 -19.99 0.10
N ASP A 148 2.85 -21.31 0.04
CA ASP A 148 3.01 -22.22 1.18
C ASP A 148 4.46 -22.37 1.65
N ARG A 149 5.44 -21.87 0.88
CA ARG A 149 6.88 -21.88 1.22
C ARG A 149 7.51 -20.49 1.20
N ALA A 150 6.76 -19.45 0.85
CA ALA A 150 7.29 -18.10 0.68
C ALA A 150 7.73 -17.50 2.02
N GLY A 151 9.04 -17.42 2.22
CA GLY A 151 9.70 -16.97 3.46
C GLY A 151 9.87 -18.07 4.51
N GLU A 152 9.68 -19.34 4.17
CA GLU A 152 9.89 -20.47 5.10
C GLU A 152 11.27 -20.37 5.79
N ASP A 153 11.28 -20.64 7.09
CA ASP A 153 12.44 -20.60 7.98
C ASP A 153 13.20 -19.26 8.05
N ILE A 154 12.62 -18.16 7.56
CA ILE A 154 13.10 -16.81 7.87
C ILE A 154 12.32 -16.27 9.08
N VAL A 155 13.04 -15.71 10.05
CA VAL A 155 12.47 -15.10 11.25
C VAL A 155 12.45 -13.58 11.13
N ILE A 156 11.24 -13.01 11.13
CA ILE A 156 11.04 -11.56 11.15
C ILE A 156 10.70 -11.12 12.58
N GLY A 157 11.56 -10.28 13.16
CA GLY A 157 11.35 -9.60 14.43
C GLY A 157 10.58 -8.29 14.26
N PHE A 158 9.54 -8.10 15.07
CA PHE A 158 8.72 -6.88 15.08
C PHE A 158 8.93 -6.14 16.39
N ILE A 159 9.49 -4.93 16.30
CA ILE A 159 9.56 -4.00 17.44
C ILE A 159 8.41 -3.01 17.29
N ASP A 160 7.31 -3.29 17.98
CA ASP A 160 6.01 -2.63 17.74
C ASP A 160 5.14 -2.65 19.02
N SER A 161 3.82 -2.50 18.91
CA SER A 161 2.86 -2.45 20.01
C SER A 161 2.36 -3.83 20.50
N GLY A 162 2.88 -4.92 19.93
CA GLY A 162 2.61 -6.30 20.34
C GLY A 162 2.01 -7.15 19.23
N ILE A 163 1.34 -8.24 19.62
CA ILE A 163 0.60 -9.11 18.70
C ILE A 163 -0.72 -9.57 19.31
N PHE A 164 -1.74 -9.75 18.48
CA PHE A 164 -2.96 -10.48 18.82
C PHE A 164 -2.86 -11.92 18.27
N PRO A 165 -2.39 -12.91 19.08
CA PRO A 165 -1.96 -14.21 18.59
C PRO A 165 -3.10 -15.10 18.05
N HIS A 166 -4.35 -14.78 18.41
CA HIS A 166 -5.53 -15.55 18.02
C HIS A 166 -6.09 -15.16 16.64
N HIS A 167 -5.55 -14.11 16.00
CA HIS A 167 -5.99 -13.72 14.68
C HIS A 167 -5.68 -14.81 13.63
N PRO A 168 -6.59 -15.13 12.68
CA PRO A 168 -6.36 -16.16 11.66
C PRO A 168 -5.09 -15.95 10.82
N SER A 169 -4.67 -14.70 10.62
CA SER A 169 -3.38 -14.37 9.96
C SER A 169 -2.16 -14.98 10.65
N PHE A 170 -2.26 -15.38 11.91
CA PHE A 170 -1.15 -15.91 12.71
C PHE A 170 -1.37 -17.36 13.15
N ALA A 171 -2.43 -18.02 12.70
CA ALA A 171 -2.68 -19.39 13.08
C ALA A 171 -1.64 -20.35 12.47
N SER A 172 -1.25 -21.38 13.24
CA SER A 172 -0.19 -22.31 12.86
C SER A 172 -0.64 -23.49 11.98
N HIS A 173 -1.96 -23.70 11.85
CA HIS A 173 -2.55 -24.84 11.13
C HIS A 173 -3.14 -24.50 9.76
N HIS A 174 -2.79 -23.35 9.18
CA HIS A 174 -3.35 -22.92 7.89
C HIS A 174 -2.82 -23.68 6.66
N THR A 175 -1.83 -24.56 6.84
CA THR A 175 -1.21 -25.30 5.73
C THR A 175 -1.07 -26.77 6.07
N ALA A 176 -0.97 -27.62 5.04
CA ALA A 176 -0.88 -29.08 5.20
C ALA A 176 0.40 -29.55 5.93
N VAL A 177 1.41 -28.69 6.06
CA VAL A 177 2.68 -28.98 6.73
C VAL A 177 2.76 -28.15 8.00
N PRO A 178 2.84 -28.75 9.20
CA PRO A 178 2.99 -28.00 10.44
C PRO A 178 4.39 -27.39 10.54
N TYR A 179 4.49 -26.28 11.27
CA TYR A 179 5.76 -25.64 11.60
C TYR A 179 6.61 -26.54 12.51
N GLY A 180 7.83 -26.89 12.07
CA GLY A 180 8.82 -27.58 12.89
C GLY A 180 9.56 -26.65 13.85
N PRO A 181 10.38 -27.18 14.79
CA PRO A 181 11.28 -26.37 15.60
C PRO A 181 12.30 -25.64 14.72
N HIS A 182 12.62 -24.39 15.07
CA HIS A 182 13.63 -23.61 14.35
C HIS A 182 14.98 -23.70 15.09
N PRO A 183 15.98 -24.44 14.57
CA PRO A 183 17.15 -24.83 15.35
C PRO A 183 18.07 -23.67 15.77
N SER A 184 18.03 -22.54 15.05
CA SER A 184 18.86 -21.37 15.36
C SER A 184 18.16 -20.30 16.19
N TYR A 185 16.82 -20.32 16.28
CA TYR A 185 16.08 -19.29 17.04
C TYR A 185 15.98 -19.68 18.51
N LYS A 186 16.31 -18.74 19.40
CA LYS A 186 16.44 -18.99 20.85
C LYS A 186 15.53 -18.11 21.71
N GLY A 187 14.66 -17.33 21.09
CA GLY A 187 13.77 -16.42 21.81
C GLY A 187 12.75 -17.17 22.66
N LYS A 188 12.33 -16.51 23.74
CA LYS A 188 11.31 -17.04 24.65
C LYS A 188 9.90 -16.65 24.21
N CYS A 189 8.94 -17.37 24.74
CA CYS A 189 7.52 -17.09 24.61
C CYS A 189 6.95 -16.82 25.99
N GLU A 190 6.48 -15.60 26.20
CA GLU A 190 5.72 -15.28 27.40
C GLU A 190 4.31 -15.89 27.31
N ASP A 191 3.73 -16.15 28.47
CA ASP A 191 2.35 -16.59 28.61
C ASP A 191 1.45 -15.40 28.93
N ASP A 192 0.23 -15.42 28.40
CA ASP A 192 -0.81 -14.47 28.77
C ASP A 192 -1.05 -14.52 30.28
N PRO A 193 -0.91 -13.38 31.01
CA PRO A 193 -1.08 -13.36 32.46
C PRO A 193 -2.48 -13.79 32.92
N HIS A 194 -3.50 -13.62 32.09
CA HIS A 194 -4.89 -13.95 32.39
C HIS A 194 -5.25 -15.37 31.93
N THR A 195 -5.01 -15.71 30.66
CA THR A 195 -5.43 -17.01 30.10
C THR A 195 -4.44 -18.14 30.36
N LYS A 196 -3.19 -17.81 30.73
CA LYS A 196 -2.06 -18.75 30.90
C LYS A 196 -1.72 -19.53 29.63
N ILE A 197 -2.14 -19.02 28.46
CA ILE A 197 -1.82 -19.58 27.15
C ILE A 197 -0.60 -18.85 26.60
N SER A 198 0.33 -19.59 26.02
CA SER A 198 1.49 -19.01 25.35
C SER A 198 1.09 -18.16 24.15
N PHE A 199 1.74 -17.02 23.96
CA PHE A 199 1.57 -16.20 22.75
C PHE A 199 2.09 -16.89 21.48
N CYS A 200 2.90 -17.93 21.64
CA CYS A 200 3.51 -18.65 20.53
C CYS A 200 2.70 -19.87 20.11
N ASN A 201 2.73 -20.16 18.82
CA ASN A 201 1.95 -21.26 18.23
C ASN A 201 2.69 -21.98 17.08
N GLY A 202 3.93 -21.59 16.78
CA GLY A 202 4.74 -22.14 15.69
C GLY A 202 4.85 -21.21 14.48
N LYS A 203 3.80 -20.43 14.18
CA LYS A 203 3.87 -19.26 13.30
C LYS A 203 4.51 -18.09 14.04
N ILE A 204 3.99 -17.81 15.23
CA ILE A 204 4.63 -16.98 16.24
C ILE A 204 5.57 -17.90 17.03
N ILE A 205 6.87 -17.62 16.97
CA ILE A 205 7.92 -18.44 17.60
C ILE A 205 8.60 -17.77 18.78
N GLY A 206 8.41 -16.45 18.95
CA GLY A 206 8.86 -15.69 20.11
C GLY A 206 7.93 -14.51 20.36
N ALA A 207 7.70 -14.20 21.64
CA ALA A 207 6.81 -13.12 22.05
C ALA A 207 7.24 -12.59 23.43
N GLN A 208 7.69 -11.34 23.48
CA GLN A 208 8.26 -10.69 24.65
C GLN A 208 7.79 -9.24 24.76
N HIS A 209 7.75 -8.67 25.97
CA HIS A 209 7.44 -7.26 26.17
C HIS A 209 8.50 -6.52 26.98
N PHE A 210 8.62 -5.21 26.70
CA PHE A 210 9.58 -4.30 27.28
C PHE A 210 8.84 -3.03 27.71
N ALA A 211 8.89 -2.70 29.00
CA ALA A 211 8.23 -1.53 29.60
C ALA A 211 8.92 -1.06 30.87
N GLU A 212 10.15 -1.50 31.14
CA GLU A 212 10.81 -1.21 32.40
C GLU A 212 11.12 0.29 32.52
N ALA A 213 11.51 0.94 31.40
CA ALA A 213 11.69 2.38 31.39
C ALA A 213 10.35 3.12 31.53
N ALA A 214 9.30 2.65 30.85
CA ALA A 214 7.95 3.22 31.00
C ALA A 214 7.40 3.14 32.43
N LYS A 215 7.61 2.00 33.12
CA LYS A 215 7.24 1.80 34.53
C LYS A 215 8.03 2.72 35.44
N ALA A 216 9.35 2.79 35.26
CA ALA A 216 10.22 3.66 36.06
C ALA A 216 9.88 5.15 35.89
N ALA A 217 9.47 5.56 34.68
CA ALA A 217 9.03 6.91 34.39
C ALA A 217 7.61 7.25 34.89
N GLY A 218 6.86 6.25 35.39
CA GLY A 218 5.46 6.42 35.81
C GLY A 218 4.48 6.64 34.66
N ALA A 219 4.89 6.36 33.41
CA ALA A 219 4.05 6.50 32.23
C ALA A 219 3.17 5.25 31.97
N PHE A 220 3.62 4.08 32.43
CA PHE A 220 2.90 2.82 32.28
C PHE A 220 1.69 2.76 33.21
N ASN A 221 0.49 2.57 32.63
CA ASN A 221 -0.75 2.44 33.39
C ASN A 221 -1.32 1.01 33.26
N PRO A 222 -1.27 0.17 34.31
CA PRO A 222 -1.73 -1.22 34.24
C PRO A 222 -3.23 -1.41 34.00
N ASP A 223 -4.05 -0.36 34.14
CA ASP A 223 -5.49 -0.42 33.84
C ASP A 223 -5.80 -0.38 32.33
N VAL A 224 -4.84 0.08 31.52
CA VAL A 224 -4.99 0.25 30.06
C VAL A 224 -3.86 -0.40 29.26
N ASP A 225 -2.67 -0.51 29.84
CA ASP A 225 -1.48 -1.07 29.20
C ASP A 225 -1.28 -2.53 29.59
N PHE A 226 -1.16 -3.39 28.58
CA PHE A 226 -0.86 -4.80 28.81
C PHE A 226 0.64 -5.00 29.12
N ALA A 227 0.95 -5.44 30.34
CA ALA A 227 2.27 -5.95 30.75
C ALA A 227 2.51 -7.38 30.21
N SER A 228 2.33 -7.54 28.90
CA SER A 228 2.52 -8.78 28.15
C SER A 228 2.68 -8.43 26.66
N PRO A 229 3.05 -9.38 25.80
CA PRO A 229 3.14 -9.17 24.35
C PRO A 229 1.79 -8.88 23.67
N MET A 230 0.67 -8.91 24.40
CA MET A 230 -0.66 -8.59 23.87
C MET A 230 -0.68 -7.20 23.24
N ASP A 231 -1.23 -7.13 22.04
CA ASP A 231 -1.46 -5.89 21.32
C ASP A 231 -2.74 -5.19 21.82
N GLY A 232 -2.58 -4.10 22.58
CA GLY A 232 -3.68 -3.24 23.02
C GLY A 232 -3.91 -2.02 22.12
N ASP A 233 -3.11 -1.90 21.07
CA ASP A 233 -3.07 -0.74 20.19
C ASP A 233 -3.69 -1.10 18.83
N GLY A 234 -3.27 -2.24 18.27
CA GLY A 234 -3.70 -2.81 16.99
C GLY A 234 -2.61 -2.72 15.91
N HIS A 235 -1.71 -1.74 16.03
CA HIS A 235 -0.69 -1.45 15.04
C HIS A 235 0.31 -2.62 14.85
N GLY A 236 0.80 -3.25 15.91
CA GLY A 236 1.75 -4.36 15.84
C GLY A 236 1.19 -5.60 15.14
N SER A 237 -0.08 -5.93 15.40
CA SER A 237 -0.78 -6.97 14.66
C SER A 237 -0.93 -6.62 13.18
N HIS A 238 -1.20 -5.35 12.87
CA HIS A 238 -1.33 -4.89 11.49
C HIS A 238 -0.02 -5.03 10.72
N THR A 239 1.09 -4.56 11.28
CA THR A 239 2.43 -4.60 10.67
C THR A 239 2.93 -6.04 10.51
N ALA A 240 2.77 -6.88 11.53
CA ALA A 240 3.15 -8.29 11.48
C ALA A 240 2.42 -9.06 10.38
N ALA A 241 1.12 -8.82 10.21
CA ALA A 241 0.32 -9.47 9.17
C ALA A 241 0.67 -8.98 7.75
N ILE A 242 1.09 -7.71 7.56
CA ILE A 242 1.56 -7.22 6.24
C ILE A 242 2.84 -7.95 5.80
N ALA A 243 3.77 -8.14 6.72
CA ALA A 243 5.04 -8.79 6.41
C ALA A 243 4.86 -10.31 6.24
N ALA A 244 4.22 -10.95 7.23
CA ALA A 244 4.23 -12.40 7.39
C ALA A 244 2.85 -13.02 7.71
N GLY A 245 1.74 -12.32 7.53
CA GLY A 245 0.41 -12.91 7.72
C GLY A 245 0.16 -14.09 6.76
N ASN A 246 -0.54 -15.11 7.22
CA ASN A 246 -0.92 -16.26 6.39
C ASN A 246 -1.69 -15.80 5.13
N ASN A 247 -1.48 -16.51 4.03
CA ASN A 247 -2.16 -16.23 2.78
C ASN A 247 -3.62 -16.72 2.79
N GLY A 248 -4.50 -15.96 2.14
CA GLY A 248 -5.87 -16.38 1.85
C GLY A 248 -6.88 -16.14 2.98
N ILE A 249 -6.55 -15.29 3.95
CA ILE A 249 -7.40 -15.02 5.12
C ILE A 249 -8.50 -14.01 4.77
N PRO A 250 -9.79 -14.40 4.70
CA PRO A 250 -10.85 -13.51 4.25
C PRO A 250 -11.00 -12.29 5.17
N VAL A 251 -10.88 -11.09 4.59
CA VAL A 251 -11.10 -9.81 5.28
C VAL A 251 -12.60 -9.55 5.28
N ARG A 252 -13.23 -9.73 6.44
CA ARG A 252 -14.66 -9.57 6.62
C ARG A 252 -14.96 -8.54 7.68
N MET A 253 -15.77 -7.55 7.32
CA MET A 253 -16.24 -6.53 8.25
C MET A 253 -17.70 -6.21 7.98
N HIS A 254 -18.50 -6.13 9.04
CA HIS A 254 -19.92 -5.77 8.97
C HIS A 254 -20.77 -6.59 7.97
N GLY A 255 -20.41 -7.86 7.75
CA GLY A 255 -21.11 -8.75 6.81
C GLY A 255 -20.63 -8.68 5.36
N TYR A 256 -19.63 -7.85 5.07
CA TYR A 256 -19.04 -7.70 3.74
C TYR A 256 -17.62 -8.28 3.69
N GLU A 257 -17.23 -8.82 2.52
CA GLU A 257 -15.89 -9.34 2.28
C GLU A 257 -15.11 -8.38 1.39
N PHE A 258 -13.98 -7.86 1.89
CA PHE A 258 -13.10 -6.90 1.21
C PHE A 258 -11.86 -7.55 0.59
N GLY A 259 -11.89 -8.88 0.49
CA GLY A 259 -10.81 -9.67 -0.02
C GLY A 259 -10.33 -10.73 0.96
N LYS A 260 -9.06 -11.10 0.84
CA LYS A 260 -8.34 -12.16 1.54
C LYS A 260 -6.88 -11.71 1.76
N ALA A 261 -6.57 -11.39 3.00
CA ALA A 261 -5.26 -11.01 3.51
C ALA A 261 -4.17 -12.03 3.17
N SER A 262 -2.99 -11.52 2.88
CA SER A 262 -1.72 -12.25 2.88
C SER A 262 -0.59 -11.28 3.21
N GLY A 263 0.36 -11.75 3.99
CA GLY A 263 1.66 -11.10 4.09
C GLY A 263 2.47 -11.26 2.80
N MET A 264 3.55 -10.50 2.65
CA MET A 264 4.47 -10.65 1.53
C MET A 264 5.22 -11.99 1.59
N ALA A 265 5.59 -12.41 2.80
CA ALA A 265 6.22 -13.71 3.10
C ALA A 265 5.30 -14.53 4.02
N PRO A 266 4.18 -15.08 3.49
CA PRO A 266 3.13 -15.70 4.29
C PRO A 266 3.60 -16.91 5.10
N ARG A 267 4.77 -17.48 4.79
CA ARG A 267 5.34 -18.61 5.50
C ARG A 267 6.42 -18.25 6.53
N ALA A 268 6.93 -17.02 6.53
CA ALA A 268 7.94 -16.56 7.49
C ALA A 268 7.47 -16.66 8.94
N ARG A 269 8.41 -16.89 9.86
CA ARG A 269 8.16 -16.95 11.30
C ARG A 269 8.11 -15.54 11.87
N ILE A 270 7.29 -15.35 12.90
CA ILE A 270 7.08 -14.07 13.57
C ILE A 270 7.70 -14.14 14.97
N ALA A 271 8.54 -13.15 15.30
CA ALA A 271 9.05 -12.90 16.64
C ALA A 271 8.64 -11.49 17.09
N VAL A 272 7.98 -11.37 18.23
CA VAL A 272 7.35 -10.12 18.68
C VAL A 272 8.10 -9.58 19.89
N TYR A 273 8.49 -8.31 19.82
CA TYR A 273 9.16 -7.60 20.90
C TYR A 273 8.40 -6.30 21.13
N LYS A 274 7.40 -6.34 22.01
CA LYS A 274 6.54 -5.21 22.28
C LYS A 274 7.32 -4.15 23.07
N SER A 275 7.49 -2.96 22.51
CA SER A 275 8.11 -1.81 23.19
C SER A 275 7.34 -0.52 22.99
N LEU A 276 6.19 -0.57 22.32
CA LEU A 276 5.30 0.56 22.10
C LEU A 276 3.94 0.32 22.77
N TYR A 277 3.34 1.41 23.24
CA TYR A 277 2.09 1.48 23.97
C TYR A 277 1.31 2.70 23.50
N ARG A 278 0.00 2.54 23.36
CA ARG A 278 -0.88 3.52 22.73
C ARG A 278 -0.77 4.94 23.31
N LEU A 279 -0.70 5.07 24.64
CA LEU A 279 -0.81 6.40 25.29
C LEU A 279 0.47 7.22 25.26
N PHE A 280 1.64 6.58 25.20
CA PHE A 280 2.92 7.26 25.35
C PHE A 280 3.94 6.88 24.26
N GLY A 281 3.56 6.01 23.32
CA GLY A 281 4.48 5.44 22.35
C GLY A 281 5.45 4.50 23.06
N GLY A 282 6.74 4.81 23.02
CA GLY A 282 7.75 3.99 23.69
C GLY A 282 8.94 4.81 24.16
N PHE A 283 9.65 4.27 25.15
CA PHE A 283 10.91 4.83 25.60
C PHE A 283 12.05 4.21 24.80
N VAL A 284 13.03 5.03 24.39
CA VAL A 284 14.20 4.56 23.61
C VAL A 284 14.93 3.41 24.34
N ALA A 285 14.99 3.43 25.66
CA ALA A 285 15.61 2.35 26.44
C ALA A 285 14.89 1.00 26.26
N ASP A 286 13.54 0.98 26.28
CA ASP A 286 12.76 -0.23 26.06
C ASP A 286 12.89 -0.72 24.60
N VAL A 287 12.93 0.21 23.64
CA VAL A 287 13.14 -0.10 22.21
C VAL A 287 14.53 -0.68 21.96
N VAL A 288 15.57 -0.11 22.57
CA VAL A 288 16.96 -0.61 22.48
C VAL A 288 17.06 -2.01 23.09
N ALA A 289 16.45 -2.23 24.27
CA ALA A 289 16.40 -3.56 24.89
C ALA A 289 15.69 -4.59 24.00
N ALA A 290 14.60 -4.20 23.34
CA ALA A 290 13.87 -5.03 22.41
C ALA A 290 14.70 -5.42 21.18
N ILE A 291 15.45 -4.46 20.59
CA ILE A 291 16.34 -4.72 19.45
C ILE A 291 17.49 -5.65 19.86
N ASP A 292 18.14 -5.38 21.00
CA ASP A 292 19.24 -6.20 21.52
C ASP A 292 18.80 -7.65 21.74
N GLN A 293 17.66 -7.83 22.42
CA GLN A 293 17.08 -9.14 22.65
C GLN A 293 16.72 -9.85 21.33
N ALA A 294 16.17 -9.12 20.35
CA ALA A 294 15.83 -9.71 19.06
C ALA A 294 17.04 -10.26 18.30
N VAL A 295 18.15 -9.51 18.31
CA VAL A 295 19.42 -9.96 17.71
C VAL A 295 19.96 -11.17 18.47
N HIS A 296 19.96 -11.14 19.81
CA HIS A 296 20.38 -12.27 20.64
C HIS A 296 19.57 -13.55 20.34
N ASP A 297 18.27 -13.40 20.14
CA ASP A 297 17.35 -14.51 19.90
C ASP A 297 17.49 -15.10 18.48
N GLY A 298 18.18 -14.40 17.57
CA GLY A 298 18.52 -14.89 16.24
C GLY A 298 17.49 -14.57 15.17
N VAL A 299 16.93 -13.34 15.17
CA VAL A 299 16.09 -12.87 14.05
C VAL A 299 16.95 -12.58 12.81
N ASP A 300 16.41 -12.82 11.61
CA ASP A 300 17.08 -12.50 10.34
C ASP A 300 16.80 -11.06 9.90
N ILE A 301 15.59 -10.58 10.22
CA ILE A 301 15.05 -9.31 9.76
C ILE A 301 14.37 -8.60 10.93
N LEU A 302 14.57 -7.29 11.04
CA LEU A 302 13.81 -6.40 11.91
C LEU A 302 12.89 -5.50 11.09
N SER A 303 11.62 -5.47 11.47
CA SER A 303 10.65 -4.48 11.00
C SER A 303 10.40 -3.46 12.12
N LEU A 304 10.70 -2.19 11.81
CA LEU A 304 10.62 -1.07 12.72
C LEU A 304 9.65 -0.02 12.17
N SER A 305 8.44 -0.01 12.72
CA SER A 305 7.48 1.06 12.46
C SER A 305 7.56 2.15 13.54
N VAL A 306 8.79 2.43 13.98
CA VAL A 306 9.14 3.38 15.05
C VAL A 306 10.28 4.27 14.56
N GLY A 307 10.28 5.51 15.02
CA GLY A 307 11.38 6.46 14.84
C GLY A 307 11.30 7.55 15.92
N PRO A 308 12.36 8.34 16.10
CA PRO A 308 12.32 9.50 16.98
C PRO A 308 11.31 10.54 16.46
N ASN A 309 10.70 11.29 17.37
CA ASN A 309 9.72 12.34 17.00
C ASN A 309 10.36 13.56 16.31
N SER A 310 11.68 13.71 16.43
CA SER A 310 12.47 14.78 15.80
C SER A 310 13.93 14.33 15.70
N PRO A 311 14.77 15.03 14.92
CA PRO A 311 16.22 14.92 15.07
C PRO A 311 16.60 15.02 16.56
N PRO A 312 17.49 14.14 17.08
CA PRO A 312 17.86 14.19 18.49
C PRO A 312 18.50 15.53 18.84
N ALA A 313 17.94 16.25 19.81
CA ALA A 313 18.47 17.55 20.23
C ALA A 313 19.75 17.45 21.08
N THR A 314 20.04 16.26 21.61
CA THR A 314 21.14 16.00 22.56
C THR A 314 22.40 15.47 21.91
N THR A 315 22.35 15.05 20.64
CA THR A 315 23.53 14.62 19.87
C THR A 315 23.81 15.63 18.78
N LYS A 316 25.10 15.83 18.46
CA LYS A 316 25.48 16.73 17.36
C LYS A 316 25.07 16.16 16.00
N THR A 317 24.86 14.84 15.91
CA THR A 317 24.58 14.15 14.66
C THR A 317 23.30 13.32 14.76
N THR A 318 22.60 13.15 13.64
CA THR A 318 21.38 12.34 13.54
C THR A 318 21.65 10.85 13.35
N PHE A 319 22.87 10.47 12.92
CA PHE A 319 23.25 9.09 12.59
C PHE A 319 23.88 8.33 13.75
N LEU A 320 24.21 9.00 14.86
CA LEU A 320 24.94 8.41 15.97
C LEU A 320 24.33 8.84 17.30
N ASN A 321 23.42 8.00 17.78
CA ASN A 321 22.85 8.03 19.13
C ASN A 321 22.64 6.57 19.60
N PRO A 322 22.24 6.31 20.86
CA PRO A 322 22.09 4.93 21.35
C PRO A 322 21.16 4.05 20.51
N PHE A 323 20.07 4.60 19.97
CA PHE A 323 19.15 3.88 19.09
C PHE A 323 19.85 3.50 17.78
N ASP A 324 20.46 4.46 17.10
CA ASP A 324 21.16 4.24 15.83
C ASP A 324 22.38 3.31 15.97
N ALA A 325 23.14 3.43 17.07
CA ALA A 325 24.26 2.55 17.38
C ALA A 325 23.80 1.10 17.62
N THR A 326 22.64 0.91 18.24
CA THR A 326 22.04 -0.42 18.43
C THR A 326 21.64 -1.02 17.09
N LEU A 327 21.04 -0.23 16.19
CA LEU A 327 20.71 -0.67 14.82
C LEU A 327 21.95 -1.00 13.99
N LEU A 328 23.02 -0.23 14.15
CA LEU A 328 24.32 -0.56 13.53
C LEU A 328 24.86 -1.89 14.07
N GLY A 329 24.71 -2.16 15.37
CA GLY A 329 25.02 -3.44 15.99
C GLY A 329 24.22 -4.60 15.41
N ALA A 330 22.91 -4.43 15.22
CA ALA A 330 22.04 -5.43 14.59
C ALA A 330 22.49 -5.75 13.15
N VAL A 331 22.78 -4.72 12.35
CA VAL A 331 23.27 -4.89 10.97
C VAL A 331 24.64 -5.57 10.94
N LYS A 332 25.53 -5.24 11.89
CA LYS A 332 26.82 -5.93 12.07
C LYS A 332 26.63 -7.42 12.40
N ALA A 333 25.58 -7.78 13.12
CA ALA A 333 25.20 -9.16 13.39
C ALA A 333 24.55 -9.88 12.20
N GLY A 334 24.39 -9.20 11.05
CA GLY A 334 23.82 -9.76 9.82
C GLY A 334 22.30 -9.61 9.71
N VAL A 335 21.67 -8.83 10.59
CA VAL A 335 20.22 -8.61 10.61
C VAL A 335 19.84 -7.47 9.67
N PHE A 336 18.93 -7.73 8.73
CA PHE A 336 18.41 -6.67 7.86
C PHE A 336 17.35 -5.84 8.57
N VAL A 337 17.38 -4.51 8.42
CA VAL A 337 16.46 -3.60 9.12
C VAL A 337 15.65 -2.78 8.12
N ALA A 338 14.32 -2.92 8.17
CA ALA A 338 13.38 -2.06 7.46
C ALA A 338 12.71 -1.09 8.45
N GLN A 339 12.93 0.21 8.26
CA GLN A 339 12.36 1.26 9.11
C GLN A 339 11.45 2.20 8.32
N ALA A 340 10.31 2.57 8.92
CA ALA A 340 9.42 3.59 8.38
C ALA A 340 10.12 4.95 8.25
N ALA A 341 9.89 5.67 7.14
CA ALA A 341 10.48 6.97 6.89
C ALA A 341 9.93 8.10 7.78
N GLY A 342 8.69 7.96 8.26
CA GLY A 342 7.95 8.99 9.00
C GLY A 342 6.71 9.46 8.24
N ASN A 343 5.75 10.04 8.96
CA ASN A 343 4.46 10.50 8.43
C ASN A 343 4.31 12.04 8.44
N GLY A 344 5.42 12.77 8.56
CA GLY A 344 5.43 14.24 8.64
C GLY A 344 5.49 14.97 7.29
N GLY A 345 5.31 14.27 6.17
CA GLY A 345 5.29 14.88 4.83
C GLY A 345 4.12 15.86 4.63
N PRO A 346 4.08 16.59 3.49
CA PRO A 346 4.92 16.43 2.30
C PRO A 346 6.13 17.38 2.25
N PHE A 347 6.41 18.14 3.32
CA PHE A 347 7.48 19.14 3.29
C PHE A 347 8.88 18.48 3.32
N PRO A 348 9.90 19.14 2.73
CA PRO A 348 11.29 18.64 2.78
C PRO A 348 11.79 18.47 4.22
N LYS A 349 12.74 17.54 4.42
CA LYS A 349 13.42 17.28 5.70
C LYS A 349 12.48 16.85 6.84
N THR A 350 11.46 16.07 6.50
CA THR A 350 10.46 15.54 7.45
C THR A 350 10.74 14.09 7.85
N LEU A 351 11.83 13.50 7.34
CA LEU A 351 12.30 12.15 7.69
C LEU A 351 12.64 12.05 9.17
N VAL A 352 12.40 10.87 9.73
CA VAL A 352 12.83 10.47 11.08
C VAL A 352 13.71 9.21 11.09
N SER A 353 14.10 8.74 9.91
CA SER A 353 14.95 7.57 9.72
C SER A 353 16.17 7.95 8.87
N TYR A 354 17.30 8.13 9.54
CA TYR A 354 18.46 8.84 8.99
C TYR A 354 19.60 7.92 8.55
N SER A 355 19.81 6.82 9.28
CA SER A 355 21.04 6.02 9.26
C SER A 355 21.32 5.27 7.93
N PRO A 356 22.59 5.11 7.53
CA PRO A 356 22.95 4.46 6.26
C PRO A 356 22.77 2.93 6.26
N TRP A 357 22.92 2.28 7.43
CA TRP A 357 22.84 0.82 7.60
C TRP A 357 21.42 0.24 7.59
N ILE A 358 20.40 1.10 7.67
CA ILE A 358 18.99 0.69 7.63
C ILE A 358 18.36 0.98 6.27
N THR A 359 17.31 0.24 5.93
CA THR A 359 16.45 0.53 4.76
C THR A 359 15.27 1.38 5.20
N THR A 360 15.28 2.66 4.82
CA THR A 360 14.23 3.64 5.12
C THR A 360 13.15 3.62 4.04
N VAL A 361 11.90 3.38 4.44
CA VAL A 361 10.80 3.06 3.52
C VAL A 361 9.75 4.18 3.49
N ALA A 362 9.56 4.76 2.31
CA ALA A 362 8.49 5.71 2.00
C ALA A 362 7.17 5.00 1.66
N ALA A 363 6.05 5.70 1.84
CA ALA A 363 4.72 5.16 1.59
C ALA A 363 4.19 5.56 0.22
N ALA A 364 3.90 4.55 -0.60
CA ALA A 364 3.12 4.66 -1.81
C ALA A 364 1.64 4.44 -1.55
N ILE A 365 0.84 5.01 -2.43
CA ILE A 365 -0.54 4.63 -2.63
C ILE A 365 -0.60 3.61 -3.77
N ASP A 366 -1.30 2.51 -3.53
CA ASP A 366 -1.54 1.48 -4.54
C ASP A 366 -2.60 1.94 -5.55
N ASP A 367 -2.96 1.05 -6.49
CA ASP A 367 -3.97 1.37 -7.50
C ASP A 367 -5.42 1.32 -6.97
N ARG A 368 -5.65 0.98 -5.69
CA ARG A 368 -6.97 0.75 -5.13
C ARG A 368 -7.58 2.03 -4.57
N ARG A 369 -8.80 2.36 -5.01
CA ARG A 369 -9.58 3.50 -4.50
C ARG A 369 -11.01 3.08 -4.11
N TYR A 370 -11.47 3.53 -2.95
CA TYR A 370 -12.86 3.38 -2.52
C TYR A 370 -13.61 4.69 -2.75
N LYS A 371 -14.31 4.78 -3.88
CA LYS A 371 -15.14 5.93 -4.23
C LYS A 371 -16.59 5.64 -3.88
N ASN A 372 -17.30 6.67 -3.46
CA ASN A 372 -18.74 6.63 -3.32
C ASN A 372 -19.34 7.92 -3.90
N HIS A 373 -20.66 7.98 -4.07
CA HIS A 373 -21.36 9.18 -4.52
C HIS A 373 -22.72 9.34 -3.83
N LEU A 374 -23.15 10.59 -3.67
CA LEU A 374 -24.49 10.97 -3.25
C LEU A 374 -25.22 11.59 -4.44
N THR A 375 -26.36 11.02 -4.80
CA THR A 375 -27.24 11.58 -5.85
C THR A 375 -28.37 12.34 -5.17
N LEU A 376 -28.45 13.65 -5.42
CA LEU A 376 -29.48 14.53 -4.89
C LEU A 376 -30.77 14.41 -5.72
N GLY A 377 -31.91 14.81 -5.15
CA GLY A 377 -33.21 14.79 -5.81
C GLY A 377 -33.31 15.70 -7.04
N ASN A 378 -32.39 16.66 -7.19
CA ASN A 378 -32.26 17.49 -8.40
C ASN A 378 -31.37 16.85 -9.48
N GLY A 379 -30.91 15.60 -9.29
CA GLY A 379 -30.06 14.86 -10.22
C GLY A 379 -28.56 15.17 -10.11
N LYS A 380 -28.13 16.14 -9.30
CA LYS A 380 -26.71 16.44 -9.09
C LYS A 380 -26.06 15.29 -8.32
N MET A 381 -24.90 14.85 -8.80
CA MET A 381 -24.11 13.79 -8.17
C MET A 381 -22.89 14.39 -7.49
N LEU A 382 -22.75 14.13 -6.20
CA LEU A 382 -21.63 14.59 -5.38
C LEU A 382 -20.72 13.41 -5.07
N ALA A 383 -19.48 13.47 -5.56
CA ALA A 383 -18.48 12.45 -5.29
C ALA A 383 -17.93 12.58 -3.86
N GLY A 384 -17.68 11.44 -3.23
CA GLY A 384 -17.05 11.34 -1.92
C GLY A 384 -16.35 10.00 -1.75
N ILE A 385 -16.04 9.67 -0.50
CA ILE A 385 -15.51 8.36 -0.12
C ILE A 385 -16.49 7.66 0.81
N GLY A 386 -16.55 6.34 0.74
CA GLY A 386 -17.42 5.54 1.60
C GLY A 386 -17.19 4.07 1.32
N LEU A 387 -17.28 3.26 2.37
CA LEU A 387 -17.07 1.81 2.31
C LEU A 387 -18.28 1.10 2.90
N SER A 388 -19.42 1.33 2.26
CA SER A 388 -20.74 0.93 2.74
C SER A 388 -21.62 0.50 1.57
N PRO A 389 -22.69 -0.29 1.82
CA PRO A 389 -23.68 -0.57 0.80
C PRO A 389 -24.39 0.71 0.33
N SER A 390 -25.06 0.62 -0.82
CA SER A 390 -25.97 1.66 -1.28
C SER A 390 -27.25 1.73 -0.44
N THR A 391 -27.90 2.88 -0.44
CA THR A 391 -29.32 2.95 -0.09
C THR A 391 -30.15 2.12 -1.07
N ARG A 392 -31.37 1.69 -0.69
CA ARG A 392 -32.18 0.80 -1.55
C ARG A 392 -32.28 1.33 -3.00
N PRO A 393 -32.03 0.48 -4.01
CA PRO A 393 -32.08 0.89 -5.41
C PRO A 393 -33.41 1.56 -5.78
N HIS A 394 -33.34 2.59 -6.63
CA HIS A 394 -34.49 3.34 -7.14
C HIS A 394 -35.38 3.99 -6.06
N ARG A 395 -34.88 4.14 -4.84
CA ARG A 395 -35.57 4.84 -3.76
C ARG A 395 -34.76 6.03 -3.30
N SER A 396 -35.42 7.19 -3.30
CA SER A 396 -34.90 8.41 -2.69
C SER A 396 -35.36 8.52 -1.24
N TYR A 397 -34.54 9.11 -0.39
CA TYR A 397 -34.81 9.30 1.03
C TYR A 397 -34.72 10.79 1.35
N LYS A 398 -35.60 11.27 2.24
CA LYS A 398 -35.47 12.65 2.73
C LYS A 398 -34.18 12.79 3.53
N MET A 399 -33.61 13.98 3.53
CA MET A 399 -32.47 14.31 4.36
C MET A 399 -32.88 15.17 5.55
N VAL A 400 -32.20 14.97 6.68
CA VAL A 400 -32.36 15.79 7.88
C VAL A 400 -30.99 16.15 8.43
N SER A 401 -30.76 17.42 8.75
CA SER A 401 -29.53 17.86 9.39
C SER A 401 -29.57 17.59 10.89
N ALA A 402 -28.46 17.13 11.45
CA ALA A 402 -28.30 16.92 12.89
C ALA A 402 -28.66 18.18 13.70
N ASN A 403 -28.35 19.38 13.17
CA ASN A 403 -28.66 20.66 13.82
C ASN A 403 -30.17 20.97 13.85
N ASP A 404 -30.95 20.42 12.92
CA ASP A 404 -32.39 20.68 12.80
C ASP A 404 -33.28 19.66 13.55
N VAL A 405 -32.67 18.58 14.05
CA VAL A 405 -33.38 17.50 14.76
C VAL A 405 -32.94 17.40 16.22
N LEU A 406 -32.36 18.46 16.78
CA LEU A 406 -31.96 18.51 18.18
C LEU A 406 -33.15 18.44 19.14
N LEU A 407 -32.93 17.86 20.32
CA LEU A 407 -33.85 18.00 21.45
C LEU A 407 -33.55 19.32 22.19
N ASP A 408 -34.60 20.11 22.49
CA ASP A 408 -34.56 21.53 22.92
C ASP A 408 -33.70 21.87 24.16
N SER A 409 -33.03 20.90 24.80
CA SER A 409 -32.22 21.10 26.03
C SER A 409 -30.79 20.51 25.98
N SER A 410 -30.33 19.97 24.84
CA SER A 410 -29.02 19.30 24.73
C SER A 410 -27.89 20.12 24.06
N GLY A 411 -28.19 21.28 23.47
CA GLY A 411 -27.24 22.05 22.65
C GLY A 411 -26.06 22.70 23.39
N THR A 412 -26.03 22.69 24.73
CA THR A 412 -25.02 23.42 25.52
C THR A 412 -23.84 22.58 26.04
N LYS A 413 -23.83 21.25 25.84
CA LYS A 413 -22.75 20.37 26.36
C LYS A 413 -21.98 19.57 25.29
N PHE A 414 -22.49 19.42 24.08
CA PHE A 414 -21.88 18.59 23.03
C PHE A 414 -22.01 19.28 21.68
N ASN A 415 -21.11 18.98 20.74
CA ASN A 415 -21.26 19.38 19.34
C ASN A 415 -22.20 18.38 18.63
N PRO A 416 -23.47 18.72 18.39
CA PRO A 416 -24.42 17.76 17.85
C PRO A 416 -24.19 17.47 16.35
N SER A 417 -23.48 18.35 15.65
CA SER A 417 -23.24 18.20 14.22
C SER A 417 -22.39 16.97 13.90
N ASP A 418 -21.50 16.53 14.80
CA ASP A 418 -20.66 15.35 14.60
C ASP A 418 -21.42 14.01 14.70
N CYS A 419 -22.71 14.02 15.07
CA CYS A 419 -23.56 12.81 15.18
C CYS A 419 -23.00 11.69 16.06
N GLN A 420 -22.25 12.04 17.12
CA GLN A 420 -21.60 11.04 17.99
C GLN A 420 -22.52 10.45 19.07
N LYS A 421 -23.68 11.08 19.32
CA LYS A 421 -24.60 10.72 20.41
C LYS A 421 -26.05 10.66 19.92
N PRO A 422 -26.74 9.51 20.00
CA PRO A 422 -28.14 9.44 19.59
C PRO A 422 -29.09 10.16 20.54
N GLU A 423 -28.72 10.33 21.83
CA GLU A 423 -29.60 10.86 22.87
C GLU A 423 -29.93 12.35 22.69
N VAL A 424 -29.14 13.07 21.88
CA VAL A 424 -29.35 14.50 21.60
C VAL A 424 -30.19 14.75 20.35
N LEU A 425 -30.51 13.70 19.58
CA LEU A 425 -31.23 13.77 18.31
C LEU A 425 -32.63 13.17 18.42
N ASN A 426 -33.61 13.83 17.81
CA ASN A 426 -35.00 13.40 17.79
C ASN A 426 -35.19 12.23 16.83
N ARG A 427 -35.24 11.01 17.39
CA ARG A 427 -35.43 9.75 16.65
C ARG A 427 -36.58 9.79 15.64
N LYS A 428 -37.73 10.39 15.98
CA LYS A 428 -38.91 10.42 15.08
C LYS A 428 -38.67 11.22 13.81
N LEU A 429 -37.77 12.20 13.84
CA LEU A 429 -37.41 13.00 12.68
C LEU A 429 -36.31 12.33 11.84
N VAL A 430 -35.48 11.49 12.46
CA VAL A 430 -34.36 10.80 11.79
C VAL A 430 -34.77 9.47 11.16
N GLU A 431 -35.72 8.76 11.77
CA GLU A 431 -36.14 7.43 11.33
C GLU A 431 -36.60 7.43 9.86
N GLY A 432 -35.99 6.54 9.06
CA GLY A 432 -36.27 6.40 7.63
C GLY A 432 -35.67 7.48 6.72
N ASN A 433 -34.89 8.43 7.26
CA ASN A 433 -34.27 9.53 6.52
C ASN A 433 -32.74 9.40 6.51
N ILE A 434 -32.07 10.12 5.60
CA ILE A 434 -30.61 10.27 5.59
C ILE A 434 -30.22 11.37 6.57
N LEU A 435 -29.34 11.04 7.52
CA LEU A 435 -28.84 11.98 8.52
C LEU A 435 -27.61 12.74 7.98
N LEU A 436 -27.68 14.07 7.92
CA LEU A 436 -26.55 14.93 7.55
C LEU A 436 -25.79 15.34 8.83
N CYS A 437 -24.49 15.06 8.83
CA CYS A 437 -23.57 15.28 9.93
C CYS A 437 -22.38 16.13 9.45
N GLY A 438 -21.86 16.99 10.32
CA GLY A 438 -20.61 17.72 10.09
C GLY A 438 -19.40 16.84 10.38
N TYR A 439 -18.31 17.10 9.66
CA TYR A 439 -16.98 16.57 9.95
C TYR A 439 -16.15 17.68 10.58
N SER A 440 -16.07 17.71 11.92
CA SER A 440 -15.28 18.72 12.65
C SER A 440 -13.87 18.23 12.98
N PHE A 441 -13.06 19.10 13.62
CA PHE A 441 -11.75 18.77 14.15
C PHE A 441 -11.77 17.60 15.15
N ASN A 442 -12.92 17.28 15.76
CA ASN A 442 -13.04 16.15 16.69
C ASN A 442 -12.72 14.80 16.03
N PHE A 443 -12.95 14.66 14.71
CA PHE A 443 -12.56 13.48 13.94
C PHE A 443 -11.05 13.40 13.74
N VAL A 444 -10.39 14.55 13.58
CA VAL A 444 -8.92 14.65 13.45
C VAL A 444 -8.24 14.39 14.80
N ALA A 445 -8.82 14.89 15.90
CA ALA A 445 -8.33 14.66 17.26
C ALA A 445 -8.65 13.27 17.82
N GLY A 446 -9.39 12.42 17.09
CA GLY A 446 -9.77 11.06 17.51
C GLY A 446 -10.88 10.98 18.56
N SER A 447 -11.47 12.11 18.96
CA SER A 447 -12.62 12.15 19.90
C SER A 447 -13.98 11.85 19.25
N ALA A 448 -14.04 11.88 17.91
CA ALA A 448 -15.18 11.48 17.10
C ALA A 448 -14.74 10.44 16.06
N SER A 449 -15.62 9.52 15.69
CA SER A 449 -15.34 8.50 14.69
C SER A 449 -16.51 8.26 13.74
N ILE A 450 -16.20 7.85 12.52
CA ILE A 450 -17.22 7.50 11.51
C ILE A 450 -17.97 6.24 11.94
N LYS A 451 -17.26 5.29 12.58
CA LYS A 451 -17.89 4.13 13.24
C LYS A 451 -19.01 4.59 14.18
N LYS A 452 -18.75 5.59 15.03
CA LYS A 452 -19.76 6.09 15.96
C LYS A 452 -20.91 6.82 15.28
N VAL A 453 -20.66 7.55 14.20
CA VAL A 453 -21.73 8.13 13.36
C VAL A 453 -22.64 7.03 12.81
N ALA A 454 -22.06 5.95 12.28
CA ALA A 454 -22.81 4.82 11.75
C ALA A 454 -23.66 4.14 12.82
N GLU A 455 -23.11 3.94 14.02
CA GLU A 455 -23.86 3.42 15.18
C GLU A 455 -25.03 4.33 15.58
N THR A 456 -24.78 5.64 15.67
CA THR A 456 -25.81 6.65 16.01
C THR A 456 -26.94 6.64 14.98
N ALA A 457 -26.59 6.73 13.69
CA ALA A 457 -27.57 6.71 12.61
C ALA A 457 -28.38 5.40 12.59
N LYS A 458 -27.73 4.25 12.82
CA LYS A 458 -28.41 2.96 12.94
C LYS A 458 -29.36 2.92 14.14
N HIS A 459 -28.92 3.41 15.30
CA HIS A 459 -29.73 3.44 16.52
C HIS A 459 -31.00 4.30 16.36
N LEU A 460 -30.88 5.41 15.62
CA LEU A 460 -31.99 6.31 15.32
C LEU A 460 -32.89 5.80 14.18
N GLY A 461 -32.55 4.68 13.53
CA GLY A 461 -33.32 4.12 12.41
C GLY A 461 -33.15 4.90 11.10
N ALA A 462 -32.04 5.63 10.93
CA ALA A 462 -31.74 6.35 9.70
C ALA A 462 -31.59 5.38 8.50
N ALA A 463 -31.95 5.86 7.31
CA ALA A 463 -31.71 5.14 6.06
C ALA A 463 -30.23 5.12 5.64
N GLY A 464 -29.45 6.08 6.16
CA GLY A 464 -28.02 6.24 5.93
C GLY A 464 -27.54 7.56 6.56
N PHE A 465 -26.26 7.86 6.39
CA PHE A 465 -25.67 9.13 6.84
C PHE A 465 -24.75 9.75 5.79
N VAL A 466 -24.63 11.08 5.85
CA VAL A 466 -23.66 11.84 5.04
C VAL A 466 -22.84 12.70 5.98
N LEU A 467 -21.52 12.59 5.90
CA LEU A 467 -20.59 13.50 6.54
C LEU A 467 -20.16 14.58 5.55
N VAL A 468 -20.27 15.85 5.94
CA VAL A 468 -19.84 17.00 5.14
C VAL A 468 -18.65 17.69 5.77
N VAL A 469 -17.66 17.98 4.94
CA VAL A 469 -16.45 18.70 5.33
C VAL A 469 -16.64 20.18 4.99
N GLU A 470 -16.82 21.01 6.01
CA GLU A 470 -17.01 22.46 5.84
C GLU A 470 -15.69 23.22 5.81
N ASN A 471 -14.67 22.70 6.49
CA ASN A 471 -13.30 23.22 6.44
C ASN A 471 -12.30 22.05 6.47
N VAL A 472 -11.12 22.29 5.92
CA VAL A 472 -10.02 21.32 5.92
C VAL A 472 -8.84 22.00 6.59
N SER A 473 -8.30 21.38 7.63
CA SER A 473 -7.00 21.79 8.17
C SER A 473 -5.88 21.08 7.42
N PRO A 474 -4.71 21.71 7.21
CA PRO A 474 -3.52 21.01 6.72
C PRO A 474 -3.27 19.74 7.55
N GLY A 475 -2.93 18.65 6.88
CA GLY A 475 -2.74 17.33 7.50
C GLY A 475 -4.02 16.50 7.68
N THR A 476 -5.21 17.04 7.41
CA THR A 476 -6.46 16.26 7.52
C THR A 476 -6.44 15.07 6.56
N LYS A 477 -6.67 13.88 7.10
CA LYS A 477 -6.69 12.62 6.37
C LYS A 477 -8.11 12.10 6.27
N PHE A 478 -8.55 11.79 5.06
CA PHE A 478 -9.87 11.22 4.81
C PHE A 478 -9.72 9.77 4.37
N ASP A 479 -10.02 8.85 5.29
CA ASP A 479 -10.01 7.42 5.02
C ASP A 479 -11.44 6.88 4.92
N PRO A 480 -11.70 5.95 3.98
CA PRO A 480 -12.97 5.25 3.91
C PRO A 480 -13.08 4.27 5.08
N VAL A 481 -14.17 4.39 5.86
CA VAL A 481 -14.43 3.52 7.01
C VAL A 481 -15.55 2.53 6.66
N PRO A 482 -15.34 1.21 6.85
CA PRO A 482 -16.38 0.21 6.66
C PRO A 482 -17.62 0.51 7.50
N SER A 483 -18.81 0.40 6.92
CA SER A 483 -20.07 0.61 7.65
C SER A 483 -21.14 -0.40 7.26
N CYS A 484 -21.93 -0.83 8.25
CA CYS A 484 -23.08 -1.71 8.05
C CYS A 484 -24.32 -1.01 7.47
N ILE A 485 -24.37 0.33 7.51
CA ILE A 485 -25.44 1.15 6.92
C ILE A 485 -24.86 2.06 5.82
N PRO A 486 -25.68 2.49 4.84
CA PRO A 486 -25.22 3.40 3.80
C PRO A 486 -24.62 4.68 4.39
N GLY A 487 -23.41 5.01 3.97
CA GLY A 487 -22.63 6.12 4.51
C GLY A 487 -21.69 6.70 3.46
N ILE A 488 -21.56 8.03 3.45
CA ILE A 488 -20.60 8.72 2.58
C ILE A 488 -20.03 9.95 3.27
N LEU A 489 -18.73 10.18 3.06
CA LEU A 489 -18.02 11.39 3.44
C LEU A 489 -17.72 12.21 2.18
N ILE A 490 -18.26 13.42 2.11
CA ILE A 490 -17.95 14.38 1.05
C ILE A 490 -16.73 15.20 1.48
N THR A 491 -15.57 14.83 0.95
CA THR A 491 -14.28 15.40 1.36
C THR A 491 -13.98 16.76 0.72
N ASP A 492 -14.68 17.09 -0.36
CA ASP A 492 -14.50 18.31 -1.15
C ASP A 492 -15.39 19.41 -0.57
N VAL A 493 -14.77 20.49 -0.08
CA VAL A 493 -15.48 21.60 0.58
C VAL A 493 -16.51 22.24 -0.35
N SER A 494 -16.18 22.42 -1.64
CA SER A 494 -17.12 23.02 -2.60
C SER A 494 -18.36 22.13 -2.78
N LYS A 495 -18.19 20.81 -2.83
CA LYS A 495 -19.31 19.86 -2.93
C LYS A 495 -20.09 19.73 -1.62
N SER A 496 -19.44 19.89 -0.47
CA SER A 496 -20.11 19.97 0.83
C SER A 496 -21.00 21.21 0.89
N MET A 497 -20.51 22.37 0.44
CA MET A 497 -21.31 23.60 0.36
C MET A 497 -22.49 23.46 -0.61
N ASP A 498 -22.28 22.84 -1.78
CA ASP A 498 -23.37 22.52 -2.71
C ASP A 498 -24.49 21.69 -2.06
N LEU A 499 -24.13 20.70 -1.22
CA LEU A 499 -25.10 19.88 -0.48
C LEU A 499 -25.82 20.70 0.60
N ILE A 500 -25.08 21.51 1.35
CA ILE A 500 -25.63 22.36 2.42
C ILE A 500 -26.62 23.38 1.82
N ASP A 501 -26.27 24.01 0.70
CA ASP A 501 -27.14 24.94 0.00
C ASP A 501 -28.40 24.26 -0.54
N TYR A 502 -28.25 23.10 -1.17
CA TYR A 502 -29.39 22.29 -1.61
C TYR A 502 -30.33 21.94 -0.45
N TYR A 503 -29.78 21.51 0.69
CA TYR A 503 -30.55 21.19 1.88
C TYR A 503 -31.28 22.42 2.44
N ASN A 504 -30.60 23.57 2.54
CA ASN A 504 -31.17 24.80 3.09
C ASN A 504 -32.28 25.38 2.21
N VAL A 505 -32.10 25.39 0.88
CA VAL A 505 -33.09 25.92 -0.06
C VAL A 505 -34.36 25.05 -0.10
N THR A 506 -34.21 23.74 0.07
CA THR A 506 -35.35 22.80 0.02
C THR A 506 -36.07 22.65 1.36
N THR A 507 -35.41 22.97 2.47
CA THR A 507 -35.98 22.86 3.83
C THR A 507 -36.80 24.11 4.17
N SER A 508 -38.12 23.94 4.36
CA SER A 508 -38.99 25.06 4.73
C SER A 508 -38.85 25.38 6.21
N ARG A 509 -38.61 26.66 6.54
CA ARG A 509 -38.43 27.16 7.92
C ARG A 509 -39.48 28.21 8.27
N ASP A 510 -39.75 28.36 9.57
CA ASP A 510 -40.56 29.46 10.10
C ASP A 510 -39.74 30.74 10.32
N TRP A 511 -40.41 31.80 10.80
CA TRP A 511 -39.78 33.11 11.05
C TRP A 511 -38.75 33.09 12.18
N MET A 512 -38.73 32.04 13.01
CA MET A 512 -37.73 31.80 14.07
C MET A 512 -36.62 30.86 13.62
N GLY A 513 -36.61 30.42 12.36
CA GLY A 513 -35.62 29.50 11.80
C GLY A 513 -35.90 28.01 12.05
N ARG A 514 -37.03 27.65 12.69
CA ARG A 514 -37.37 26.25 12.99
C ARG A 514 -37.89 25.55 11.74
N VAL A 515 -37.52 24.28 11.55
CA VAL A 515 -37.94 23.50 10.38
C VAL A 515 -39.44 23.16 10.44
N LYS A 516 -40.17 23.52 9.39
CA LYS A 516 -41.57 23.11 9.16
C LYS A 516 -41.67 21.79 8.39
N SER A 517 -40.82 21.60 7.38
CA SER A 517 -40.83 20.37 6.58
C SER A 517 -39.48 20.12 5.89
N PHE A 518 -38.99 18.88 5.96
CA PHE A 518 -37.85 18.40 5.21
C PHE A 518 -38.28 17.94 3.80
N LYS A 519 -37.70 18.54 2.75
CA LYS A 519 -37.95 18.20 1.34
C LYS A 519 -36.68 17.88 0.55
N ALA A 520 -35.50 18.10 1.13
CA ALA A 520 -34.25 17.64 0.55
C ALA A 520 -34.30 16.12 0.40
N GLU A 521 -33.95 15.59 -0.77
CA GLU A 521 -33.99 14.15 -1.03
C GLU A 521 -32.70 13.68 -1.70
N GLY A 522 -32.31 12.43 -1.47
CA GLY A 522 -31.22 11.82 -2.20
C GLY A 522 -31.02 10.34 -1.90
N SER A 523 -29.98 9.77 -2.51
CA SER A 523 -29.61 8.37 -2.40
C SER A 523 -28.10 8.21 -2.40
N ILE A 524 -27.59 7.29 -1.59
CA ILE A 524 -26.15 6.99 -1.46
C ILE A 524 -25.84 5.79 -2.36
N GLY A 525 -24.79 5.93 -3.16
CA GLY A 525 -24.26 4.88 -4.03
C GLY A 525 -23.59 3.74 -3.29
N ASP A 526 -23.19 2.71 -4.04
CA ASP A 526 -22.44 1.59 -3.49
C ASP A 526 -20.94 1.94 -3.41
N GLY A 527 -20.37 1.81 -2.22
CA GLY A 527 -18.94 2.04 -1.95
C GLY A 527 -18.16 0.77 -1.61
N LEU A 528 -18.77 -0.41 -1.66
CA LEU A 528 -18.12 -1.66 -1.26
C LEU A 528 -17.08 -2.16 -2.27
N GLU A 529 -17.22 -1.79 -3.54
CA GLU A 529 -16.33 -2.24 -4.60
C GLU A 529 -15.20 -1.23 -4.86
N PRO A 530 -13.93 -1.65 -4.76
CA PRO A 530 -12.82 -0.78 -5.10
C PRO A 530 -12.70 -0.60 -6.62
N ILE A 531 -12.19 0.56 -7.02
CA ILE A 531 -11.78 0.83 -8.40
C ILE A 531 -10.26 0.79 -8.47
N LEU A 532 -9.72 0.11 -9.48
CA LEU A 532 -8.28 0.03 -9.74
C LEU A 532 -7.87 1.08 -10.79
N HIS A 533 -6.82 1.86 -10.49
CA HIS A 533 -6.34 2.96 -11.34
C HIS A 533 -4.91 2.74 -11.82
N LYS A 534 -4.64 2.99 -13.12
CA LYS A 534 -3.29 2.82 -13.68
C LYS A 534 -2.28 3.90 -13.24
N SER A 535 -2.70 4.94 -12.52
CA SER A 535 -1.82 6.03 -12.09
C SER A 535 -0.95 5.70 -10.88
N ALA A 536 -1.10 4.52 -10.30
CA ALA A 536 -0.32 4.07 -9.16
C ALA A 536 1.00 3.37 -9.59
N PRO A 537 2.03 3.36 -8.72
CA PRO A 537 2.02 3.96 -7.40
C PRO A 537 2.18 5.49 -7.43
N GLU A 538 1.57 6.16 -6.46
CA GLU A 538 1.74 7.58 -6.19
C GLU A 538 2.37 7.73 -4.81
N VAL A 539 3.29 8.66 -4.61
CA VAL A 539 3.85 8.89 -3.28
C VAL A 539 2.81 9.59 -2.39
N ALA A 540 2.48 8.99 -1.25
CA ALA A 540 1.43 9.47 -0.36
C ALA A 540 1.80 10.83 0.25
N LEU A 541 0.79 11.70 0.46
CA LEU A 541 0.96 13.05 0.99
C LEU A 541 1.73 13.09 2.31
N PHE A 542 1.35 12.21 3.25
CA PHE A 542 1.95 12.14 4.59
C PHE A 542 3.37 11.55 4.59
N SER A 543 3.80 10.87 3.53
CA SER A 543 5.10 10.20 3.55
C SER A 543 6.22 11.24 3.69
N ALA A 544 7.07 11.06 4.70
CA ALA A 544 8.19 11.97 4.95
C ALA A 544 9.14 12.10 3.74
N ARG A 545 9.74 13.28 3.58
CA ARG A 545 10.60 13.65 2.45
C ARG A 545 12.03 13.94 2.89
N GLY A 546 12.97 13.59 2.00
CA GLY A 546 14.33 14.11 2.05
C GLY A 546 14.40 15.63 1.79
N PRO A 547 15.61 16.21 1.73
CA PRO A 547 16.92 15.58 1.93
C PRO A 547 17.11 15.00 3.33
N ASN A 548 18.04 14.07 3.46
CA ASN A 548 18.48 13.58 4.76
C ASN A 548 19.25 14.67 5.51
N THR A 549 19.10 14.74 6.83
CA THR A 549 19.76 15.74 7.68
C THR A 549 20.84 15.07 8.51
N LYS A 550 22.02 15.68 8.63
CA LYS A 550 23.14 15.16 9.43
C LYS A 550 23.18 15.64 10.88
N ASP A 551 22.45 16.71 11.22
CA ASP A 551 22.47 17.34 12.55
C ASP A 551 21.12 18.00 12.91
N PHE A 552 21.00 18.44 14.16
CA PHE A 552 19.82 19.14 14.70
C PHE A 552 19.61 20.55 14.11
N SER A 553 20.60 21.08 13.38
CA SER A 553 20.49 22.34 12.62
C SER A 553 19.94 22.11 11.21
N PHE A 554 19.45 20.90 10.92
CA PHE A 554 18.88 20.50 9.62
C PHE A 554 19.85 20.69 8.45
N GLN A 555 21.16 20.55 8.67
CA GLN A 555 22.12 20.55 7.57
C GLN A 555 21.99 19.26 6.75
N ASP A 556 22.14 19.37 5.43
CA ASP A 556 21.97 18.26 4.51
C ASP A 556 23.14 17.28 4.58
N ALA A 557 22.83 15.98 4.53
CA ALA A 557 23.81 14.91 4.50
C ALA A 557 24.09 14.44 3.07
N ASP A 558 25.32 13.95 2.82
CA ASP A 558 25.71 13.27 1.57
C ASP A 558 25.21 11.82 1.51
N LEU A 559 23.94 11.63 1.87
CA LEU A 559 23.27 10.33 1.92
C LEU A 559 21.80 10.50 1.51
N LEU A 560 21.39 9.89 0.41
CA LEU A 560 20.01 9.95 -0.06
C LEU A 560 19.08 9.19 0.91
N LYS A 561 17.98 9.84 1.31
CA LYS A 561 16.83 9.22 1.97
C LYS A 561 15.52 9.82 1.44
N PRO A 562 14.40 9.08 1.43
CA PRO A 562 14.26 7.66 1.81
C PRO A 562 15.04 6.73 0.85
N ASP A 563 15.17 5.44 1.17
CA ASP A 563 15.90 4.50 0.29
C ASP A 563 14.99 3.92 -0.80
N ILE A 564 13.73 3.61 -0.46
CA ILE A 564 12.80 2.90 -1.32
C ILE A 564 11.34 3.26 -1.01
N LEU A 565 10.46 3.06 -1.99
CA LEU A 565 9.02 3.27 -1.89
C LEU A 565 8.27 1.93 -1.90
N ALA A 566 7.30 1.74 -1.00
CA ALA A 566 6.45 0.56 -0.94
C ALA A 566 5.00 0.92 -0.55
N PRO A 567 4.00 0.05 -0.82
CA PRO A 567 2.61 0.34 -0.48
C PRO A 567 2.43 0.63 1.01
N GLY A 568 1.82 1.76 1.34
CA GLY A 568 1.59 2.19 2.72
C GLY A 568 0.34 3.02 2.93
N SER A 569 -0.54 3.13 1.93
CA SER A 569 -1.80 3.87 2.04
C SER A 569 -3.01 2.96 1.81
N LEU A 570 -3.98 3.02 2.73
CA LEU A 570 -5.18 2.19 2.73
C LEU A 570 -4.85 0.71 2.59
N ILE A 571 -4.08 0.20 3.54
CA ILE A 571 -3.65 -1.20 3.61
C ILE A 571 -4.57 -1.99 4.54
N TRP A 572 -5.23 -3.01 3.99
CA TRP A 572 -5.98 -4.00 4.76
C TRP A 572 -5.01 -4.97 5.42
N SER A 573 -5.10 -5.12 6.74
CA SER A 573 -4.37 -6.13 7.49
C SER A 573 -5.10 -6.51 8.77
N ALA A 574 -4.56 -7.48 9.50
CA ALA A 574 -5.07 -7.90 10.80
C ALA A 574 -5.11 -6.70 11.76
N TRP A 575 -6.09 -6.70 12.66
CA TRP A 575 -6.19 -5.74 13.75
C TRP A 575 -6.45 -6.51 15.04
N SER A 576 -5.94 -5.97 16.15
CA SER A 576 -6.26 -6.52 17.46
C SER A 576 -7.68 -6.13 17.83
N GLU A 577 -8.51 -7.07 18.27
CA GLU A 577 -9.83 -6.76 18.82
C GLU A 577 -9.73 -5.90 20.10
N ASN A 578 -8.58 -5.98 20.80
CA ASN A 578 -8.24 -5.12 21.93
C ASN A 578 -7.60 -3.80 21.50
N GLY A 579 -7.36 -3.61 20.20
CA GLY A 579 -6.71 -2.45 19.63
C GLY A 579 -7.59 -1.21 19.73
N THR A 580 -7.04 -0.15 20.32
CA THR A 580 -7.76 1.10 20.60
C THR A 580 -7.12 2.34 19.98
N ASP A 581 -6.06 2.18 19.19
CA ASP A 581 -5.37 3.32 18.55
C ASP A 581 -6.24 3.99 17.48
N GLU A 582 -6.96 3.20 16.69
CA GLU A 582 -7.87 3.70 15.67
C GLU A 582 -9.34 3.51 16.08
N ALA A 583 -9.99 4.63 16.43
CA ALA A 583 -11.37 4.66 16.95
C ALA A 583 -12.39 4.01 16.00
N ASN A 584 -12.11 3.99 14.70
CA ASN A 584 -12.96 3.36 13.70
C ASN A 584 -12.89 1.81 13.71
N TYR A 585 -11.86 1.20 14.32
CA TYR A 585 -11.63 -0.24 14.30
C TYR A 585 -11.60 -0.91 15.69
N VAL A 586 -11.98 -0.18 16.75
CA VAL A 586 -12.10 -0.76 18.11
C VAL A 586 -13.02 -1.97 18.09
N GLY A 587 -12.53 -3.14 18.54
CA GLY A 587 -13.30 -4.38 18.55
C GLY A 587 -13.45 -5.06 17.18
N GLU A 588 -12.73 -4.61 16.15
CA GLU A 588 -12.70 -5.23 14.83
C GLU A 588 -11.45 -6.10 14.66
N GLY A 589 -11.54 -7.19 13.89
CA GLY A 589 -10.39 -8.06 13.60
C GLY A 589 -9.52 -7.60 12.42
N PHE A 590 -9.98 -6.61 11.65
CA PHE A 590 -9.23 -6.05 10.51
C PHE A 590 -9.34 -4.54 10.51
N ALA A 591 -8.32 -3.89 9.94
CA ALA A 591 -8.29 -2.45 9.77
C ALA A 591 -7.71 -2.08 8.40
N LEU A 592 -8.23 -0.98 7.85
CA LEU A 592 -7.72 -0.31 6.66
C LEU A 592 -7.05 0.99 7.08
N ILE A 593 -5.72 0.98 7.18
CA ILE A 593 -4.93 2.12 7.70
C ILE A 593 -3.81 2.51 6.73
N SER A 594 -3.25 3.70 6.97
CA SER A 594 -2.19 4.27 6.15
C SER A 594 -1.07 4.81 7.02
N GLY A 595 0.16 4.61 6.58
CA GLY A 595 1.38 5.10 7.22
C GLY A 595 2.61 4.51 6.54
N THR A 596 3.74 5.16 6.71
CA THR A 596 5.05 4.53 6.42
C THR A 596 5.28 3.29 7.28
N SER A 597 4.60 3.20 8.42
CA SER A 597 4.46 2.00 9.25
C SER A 597 3.87 0.79 8.52
N MET A 598 3.05 1.00 7.49
CA MET A 598 2.53 -0.10 6.66
C MET A 598 3.48 -0.41 5.50
N ALA A 599 4.28 0.57 5.05
CA ALA A 599 5.26 0.37 3.97
C ALA A 599 6.49 -0.43 4.43
N ALA A 600 7.02 -0.15 5.62
CA ALA A 600 8.16 -0.87 6.20
C ALA A 600 7.98 -2.40 6.26
N PRO A 601 6.86 -2.96 6.75
CA PRO A 601 6.64 -4.40 6.77
C PRO A 601 6.47 -5.03 5.38
N HIS A 602 6.05 -4.27 4.35
CA HIS A 602 6.12 -4.78 2.98
C HIS A 602 7.57 -5.09 2.59
N ILE A 603 8.48 -4.16 2.85
CA ILE A 603 9.91 -4.34 2.58
C ILE A 603 10.52 -5.44 3.46
N ALA A 604 10.14 -5.54 4.75
CA ALA A 604 10.60 -6.62 5.62
C ALA A 604 10.20 -8.00 5.08
N GLY A 605 8.94 -8.17 4.65
CA GLY A 605 8.48 -9.42 4.06
C GLY A 605 9.12 -9.72 2.70
N ILE A 606 9.33 -8.73 1.83
CA ILE A 606 10.05 -8.93 0.56
C ILE A 606 11.52 -9.29 0.81
N ALA A 607 12.17 -8.63 1.79
CA ALA A 607 13.53 -8.95 2.20
C ALA A 607 13.64 -10.39 2.72
N ALA A 608 12.60 -10.93 3.37
CA ALA A 608 12.56 -12.33 3.77
C ALA A 608 12.59 -13.28 2.56
N LEU A 609 11.88 -12.94 1.49
CA LEU A 609 11.95 -13.72 0.23
C LEU A 609 13.33 -13.64 -0.42
N VAL A 610 13.95 -12.46 -0.41
CA VAL A 610 15.32 -12.28 -0.93
C VAL A 610 16.32 -13.08 -0.08
N LYS A 611 16.23 -13.02 1.25
CA LYS A 611 17.09 -13.77 2.18
C LYS A 611 16.88 -15.27 2.05
N GLN A 612 15.64 -15.73 1.85
CA GLN A 612 15.35 -17.14 1.59
C GLN A 612 16.06 -17.64 0.32
N LYS A 613 16.02 -16.85 -0.77
CA LYS A 613 16.72 -17.18 -2.02
C LYS A 613 18.24 -17.05 -1.88
N HIS A 614 18.70 -16.09 -1.09
CA HIS A 614 20.12 -15.77 -0.91
C HIS A 614 20.53 -15.76 0.58
N PRO A 615 20.64 -16.93 1.24
CA PRO A 615 20.83 -17.01 2.69
C PRO A 615 22.11 -16.35 3.21
N GLN A 616 23.15 -16.29 2.38
CA GLN A 616 24.46 -15.73 2.74
C GLN A 616 24.59 -14.22 2.45
N TRP A 617 23.57 -13.58 1.87
CA TRP A 617 23.64 -12.15 1.60
C TRP A 617 23.63 -11.33 2.88
N SER A 618 24.49 -10.31 2.89
CA SER A 618 24.54 -9.28 3.92
C SER A 618 23.26 -8.43 3.89
N PRO A 619 22.96 -7.69 4.99
CA PRO A 619 21.90 -6.69 4.97
C PRO A 619 22.07 -5.65 3.84
N ALA A 620 23.30 -5.23 3.55
CA ALA A 620 23.61 -4.27 2.49
C ALA A 620 23.34 -4.85 1.10
N ALA A 621 23.66 -6.12 0.85
CA ALA A 621 23.36 -6.82 -0.39
C ALA A 621 21.85 -6.90 -0.65
N ILE A 622 21.06 -7.25 0.38
CA ILE A 622 19.59 -7.29 0.28
C ILE A 622 19.04 -5.89 0.02
N LYS A 623 19.48 -4.88 0.79
CA LYS A 623 19.14 -3.47 0.56
C LYS A 623 19.46 -3.04 -0.87
N SER A 624 20.63 -3.41 -1.36
CA SER A 624 21.05 -3.12 -2.73
C SER A 624 20.13 -3.74 -3.76
N ALA A 625 19.83 -5.03 -3.65
CA ALA A 625 18.98 -5.72 -4.61
C ALA A 625 17.59 -5.08 -4.69
N LEU A 626 17.02 -4.66 -3.55
CA LEU A 626 15.75 -3.95 -3.50
C LEU A 626 15.82 -2.58 -4.18
N MET A 627 16.86 -1.80 -3.88
CA MET A 627 17.03 -0.45 -4.39
C MET A 627 17.33 -0.43 -5.89
N THR A 628 18.29 -1.23 -6.37
CA THR A 628 18.80 -1.13 -7.75
C THR A 628 17.82 -1.61 -8.81
N THR A 629 16.84 -2.41 -8.39
CA THR A 629 15.83 -3.03 -9.27
C THR A 629 14.46 -2.34 -9.18
N SER A 630 14.35 -1.29 -8.36
CA SER A 630 13.14 -0.49 -8.19
C SER A 630 12.71 0.23 -9.47
N THR A 631 11.42 0.55 -9.57
CA THR A 631 10.83 1.26 -10.71
C THR A 631 10.46 2.71 -10.37
N VAL A 632 10.74 3.63 -11.29
CA VAL A 632 10.40 5.06 -11.20
C VAL A 632 9.24 5.45 -12.11
N ILE A 633 8.47 4.47 -12.57
CA ILE A 633 7.27 4.66 -13.38
C ILE A 633 6.03 4.02 -12.75
N ASP A 634 4.88 4.63 -13.01
CA ASP A 634 3.55 4.10 -12.67
C ASP A 634 3.13 2.97 -13.63
N ARG A 635 1.99 2.34 -13.36
CA ARG A 635 1.44 1.26 -14.22
C ARG A 635 0.97 1.75 -15.59
N ALA A 636 0.90 3.07 -15.81
CA ALA A 636 0.64 3.68 -17.11
C ALA A 636 1.93 4.04 -17.86
N GLY A 637 3.12 3.71 -17.31
CA GLY A 637 4.42 4.00 -17.92
C GLY A 637 4.89 5.44 -17.75
N ARG A 638 4.25 6.22 -16.88
CA ARG A 638 4.58 7.64 -16.63
C ARG A 638 5.47 7.76 -15.40
N PRO A 639 6.28 8.83 -15.27
CA PRO A 639 7.06 9.05 -14.06
C PRO A 639 6.17 9.09 -12.80
N LEU A 640 6.67 8.50 -11.71
CA LEU A 640 5.98 8.55 -10.41
C LEU A 640 5.60 9.98 -10.04
N GLN A 641 4.41 10.14 -9.47
CA GLN A 641 3.90 11.40 -8.95
C GLN A 641 3.90 11.37 -7.42
N ALA A 642 4.05 12.52 -6.80
CA ALA A 642 3.93 12.72 -5.37
C ALA A 642 2.75 13.64 -5.07
N GLN A 643 1.98 13.32 -4.03
CA GLN A 643 0.96 14.22 -3.51
C GLN A 643 1.61 15.37 -2.73
N GLN A 644 1.15 16.60 -2.99
CA GLN A 644 1.52 17.82 -2.28
C GLN A 644 0.29 18.69 -1.98
N TYR A 645 0.45 19.70 -1.14
CA TYR A 645 -0.54 20.77 -0.97
C TYR A 645 -0.37 21.82 -2.07
N SER A 646 -1.48 22.27 -2.66
CA SER A 646 -1.52 23.47 -3.47
C SER A 646 -1.54 24.73 -2.59
N GLU A 647 -1.47 25.91 -3.23
CA GLU A 647 -1.67 27.21 -2.59
C GLU A 647 -3.04 27.34 -1.89
N THR A 648 -4.03 26.54 -2.30
CA THR A 648 -5.37 26.49 -1.67
C THR A 648 -5.53 25.33 -0.68
N GLU A 649 -4.41 24.73 -0.25
CA GLU A 649 -4.36 23.59 0.68
C GLU A 649 -5.08 22.32 0.18
N THR A 650 -5.39 22.27 -1.12
CA THR A 650 -5.94 21.08 -1.78
C THR A 650 -4.82 20.16 -2.25
N VAL A 651 -5.06 18.85 -2.26
CA VAL A 651 -4.05 17.88 -2.71
C VAL A 651 -3.87 17.96 -4.22
N THR A 652 -2.64 18.19 -4.67
CA THR A 652 -2.22 18.15 -6.08
C THR A 652 -1.15 17.08 -6.30
N LEU A 653 -0.97 16.68 -7.56
CA LEU A 653 0.07 15.75 -7.98
C LEU A 653 1.20 16.52 -8.66
N VAL A 654 2.43 16.28 -8.22
CA VAL A 654 3.65 16.79 -8.85
C VAL A 654 4.56 15.62 -9.22
N LYS A 655 5.48 15.84 -10.16
CA LYS A 655 6.50 14.83 -10.50
C LYS A 655 7.32 14.51 -9.25
N ALA A 656 7.37 13.24 -8.86
CA ALA A 656 8.14 12.81 -7.71
C ALA A 656 9.65 12.82 -8.01
N THR A 657 10.42 13.05 -6.96
CA THR A 657 11.88 13.10 -6.96
C THR A 657 12.45 11.95 -6.12
N PRO A 658 13.75 11.66 -6.23
CA PRO A 658 14.45 10.75 -5.32
C PRO A 658 14.29 11.09 -3.82
N PHE A 659 13.99 12.34 -3.45
CA PHE A 659 13.68 12.68 -2.05
C PHE A 659 12.27 12.25 -1.60
N ASP A 660 11.41 11.85 -2.54
CA ASP A 660 10.08 11.32 -2.26
C ASP A 660 10.07 9.79 -2.23
N TYR A 661 10.81 9.13 -3.14
CA TYR A 661 10.75 7.67 -3.35
C TYR A 661 12.09 6.93 -3.23
N GLY A 662 13.20 7.62 -3.00
CA GLY A 662 14.53 7.00 -2.99
C GLY A 662 14.94 6.47 -4.35
N SER A 663 15.20 5.17 -4.45
CA SER A 663 15.47 4.49 -5.73
C SER A 663 14.22 4.17 -6.56
N GLY A 664 13.02 4.27 -5.98
CA GLY A 664 11.75 4.03 -6.66
C GLY A 664 10.86 3.06 -5.92
N HIS A 665 9.77 2.64 -6.57
CA HIS A 665 8.85 1.63 -6.05
C HIS A 665 9.48 0.24 -6.15
N VAL A 666 9.39 -0.53 -5.06
CA VAL A 666 9.96 -1.87 -4.98
C VAL A 666 9.44 -2.78 -6.09
N ASN A 667 10.36 -3.58 -6.65
CA ASN A 667 10.07 -4.65 -7.60
C ASN A 667 10.58 -5.99 -7.04
N PRO A 668 9.72 -6.75 -6.34
CA PRO A 668 10.15 -7.99 -5.68
C PRO A 668 10.73 -9.04 -6.63
N SER A 669 10.16 -9.18 -7.83
CA SER A 669 10.61 -10.16 -8.82
C SER A 669 12.03 -9.88 -9.29
N ALA A 670 12.32 -8.63 -9.66
CA ALA A 670 13.66 -8.23 -10.08
C ALA A 670 14.67 -8.25 -8.91
N ALA A 671 14.24 -7.95 -7.68
CA ALA A 671 15.11 -8.00 -6.51
C ALA A 671 15.62 -9.41 -6.16
N LEU A 672 14.92 -10.48 -6.59
CA LEU A 672 15.40 -11.85 -6.42
C LEU A 672 16.62 -12.17 -7.32
N ASP A 673 16.83 -11.43 -8.39
CA ASP A 673 17.96 -11.60 -9.31
C ASP A 673 18.43 -10.24 -9.87
N PRO A 674 19.15 -9.44 -9.07
CA PRO A 674 19.50 -8.07 -9.42
C PRO A 674 20.67 -7.97 -10.41
N GLY A 675 21.38 -9.07 -10.70
CA GLY A 675 22.64 -9.10 -11.45
C GLY A 675 23.83 -8.52 -10.67
N LEU A 676 23.77 -7.25 -10.27
CA LEU A 676 24.80 -6.60 -9.45
C LEU A 676 24.25 -6.09 -8.11
N ILE A 677 25.10 -6.14 -7.09
CA ILE A 677 24.87 -5.50 -5.79
C ILE A 677 25.99 -4.54 -5.41
N PHE A 678 25.65 -3.54 -4.60
CA PHE A 678 26.54 -2.66 -3.87
C PHE A 678 26.61 -3.15 -2.43
N ASP A 679 27.60 -3.98 -2.13
CA ASP A 679 27.77 -4.53 -0.79
C ASP A 679 28.56 -3.56 0.10
N ALA A 680 28.28 -3.58 1.40
CA ALA A 680 28.93 -2.75 2.42
C ALA A 680 28.97 -3.49 3.76
N GLY A 681 30.09 -3.38 4.45
CA GLY A 681 30.32 -3.97 5.77
C GLY A 681 30.37 -2.94 6.90
N TYR A 682 30.62 -3.44 8.12
CA TYR A 682 30.76 -2.62 9.32
C TYR A 682 31.83 -1.53 9.17
N GLU A 683 32.97 -1.87 8.56
CA GLU A 683 34.06 -0.92 8.31
C GLU A 683 33.68 0.21 7.35
N ASP A 684 32.80 -0.05 6.36
CA ASP A 684 32.31 0.97 5.45
C ASP A 684 31.41 1.98 6.17
N TYR A 685 30.56 1.50 7.10
CA TYR A 685 29.73 2.38 7.93
C TYR A 685 30.57 3.25 8.87
N LEU A 686 31.61 2.68 9.49
CA LEU A 686 32.55 3.46 10.29
C LEU A 686 33.32 4.47 9.42
N GLY A 687 33.72 4.09 8.22
CA GLY A 687 34.33 4.99 7.24
C GLY A 687 33.43 6.17 6.88
N PHE A 688 32.13 5.92 6.68
CA PHE A 688 31.13 6.97 6.48
C PHE A 688 31.04 7.92 7.68
N LEU A 689 30.89 7.39 8.90
CA LEU A 689 30.80 8.20 10.11
C LEU A 689 32.07 9.06 10.30
N CYS A 690 33.25 8.45 10.16
CA CYS A 690 34.54 9.11 10.35
C CYS A 690 34.87 10.17 9.30
N THR A 691 34.23 10.12 8.13
CA THR A 691 34.42 11.13 7.07
C THR A 691 33.30 12.16 7.03
N THR A 692 32.19 11.94 7.74
CA THR A 692 31.06 12.87 7.79
C THR A 692 31.45 14.15 8.53
N PRO A 693 31.34 15.34 7.90
CA PRO A 693 31.73 16.60 8.54
C PRO A 693 30.89 16.91 9.78
N GLY A 694 31.55 17.18 10.90
CA GLY A 694 30.92 17.59 12.15
C GLY A 694 30.75 16.47 13.19
N ILE A 695 31.07 15.22 12.85
CA ILE A 695 31.06 14.11 13.82
C ILE A 695 32.38 14.07 14.59
N ASP A 696 32.32 13.97 15.92
CA ASP A 696 33.51 13.83 16.76
C ASP A 696 34.03 12.38 16.72
N ALA A 697 35.31 12.21 16.36
CA ALA A 697 35.95 10.90 16.35
C ALA A 697 35.99 10.22 17.74
N HIS A 698 35.97 11.01 18.82
CA HIS A 698 35.85 10.48 20.18
C HIS A 698 34.45 9.91 20.45
N GLU A 699 33.40 10.53 19.91
CA GLU A 699 32.03 10.04 20.03
C GLU A 699 31.86 8.71 19.28
N ILE A 700 32.40 8.61 18.07
CA ILE A 700 32.46 7.36 17.31
C ILE A 700 33.19 6.28 18.12
N LYS A 701 34.36 6.60 18.69
CA LYS A 701 35.10 5.66 19.53
C LYS A 701 34.31 5.23 20.77
N ASN A 702 33.56 6.12 21.40
CA ASN A 702 32.77 5.79 22.58
C ASN A 702 31.63 4.81 22.26
N PHE A 703 30.94 4.96 21.12
CA PHE A 703 29.87 4.05 20.72
C PHE A 703 30.37 2.74 20.10
N THR A 704 31.51 2.77 19.40
CA THR A 704 31.96 1.64 18.56
C THR A 704 33.20 0.92 19.08
N ASN A 705 33.85 1.47 20.10
CA ASN A 705 35.19 1.08 20.58
C ASN A 705 36.28 1.10 19.49
N THR A 706 36.02 1.71 18.33
CA THR A 706 36.89 1.69 17.17
C THR A 706 37.33 3.13 16.82
N PRO A 707 38.65 3.39 16.66
CA PRO A 707 39.13 4.71 16.26
C PRO A 707 38.89 4.98 14.77
N CYS A 708 38.81 6.26 14.39
CA CYS A 708 38.65 6.70 13.01
C CYS A 708 39.93 6.61 12.17
N ASN A 709 40.32 5.38 11.80
CA ASN A 709 41.49 5.11 10.97
C ASN A 709 41.12 4.72 9.52
N PHE A 710 40.08 5.33 8.95
CA PHE A 710 39.51 4.94 7.65
C PHE A 710 39.98 5.84 6.51
N LYS A 711 40.15 5.26 5.31
CA LYS A 711 40.69 5.94 4.11
C LYS A 711 39.62 6.36 3.07
N MET A 712 38.34 6.37 3.45
CA MET A 712 37.22 6.66 2.51
C MET A 712 37.27 8.08 1.93
N GLY A 713 37.93 9.02 2.64
CA GLY A 713 38.15 10.40 2.20
C GLY A 713 36.93 11.32 2.34
N HIS A 714 35.77 10.90 1.84
CA HIS A 714 34.54 11.69 1.86
C HIS A 714 33.31 10.78 2.04
N PRO A 715 32.26 11.18 2.79
CA PRO A 715 31.10 10.33 3.07
C PRO A 715 30.34 9.90 1.81
N SER A 716 30.34 10.72 0.76
CA SER A 716 29.74 10.38 -0.54
C SER A 716 30.36 9.14 -1.22
N ASN A 717 31.58 8.72 -0.82
CA ASN A 717 32.22 7.48 -1.28
C ASN A 717 31.68 6.22 -0.60
N PHE A 718 30.79 6.34 0.39
CA PHE A 718 30.10 5.20 0.96
C PHE A 718 29.42 4.40 -0.15
N ASN A 719 29.61 3.07 -0.15
CA ASN A 719 29.20 2.20 -1.25
C ASN A 719 27.69 1.90 -1.25
N SER A 720 26.86 2.95 -1.18
CA SER A 720 25.41 2.84 -1.27
C SER A 720 24.92 2.76 -2.72
N PRO A 721 23.74 2.15 -2.97
CA PRO A 721 23.05 2.15 -4.26
C PRO A 721 22.40 3.51 -4.62
N SER A 722 23.05 4.61 -4.25
CA SER A 722 22.65 5.99 -4.54
C SER A 722 23.86 6.91 -4.40
N ILE A 723 23.82 8.07 -5.05
CA ILE A 723 24.83 9.12 -4.89
C ILE A 723 24.12 10.40 -4.45
N ALA A 724 24.53 10.96 -3.32
CA ALA A 724 24.06 12.25 -2.85
C ALA A 724 25.26 13.15 -2.53
N ILE A 725 25.24 14.37 -3.07
CA ILE A 725 26.23 15.42 -2.77
C ILE A 725 25.48 16.71 -2.46
N SER A 726 25.33 17.02 -1.17
CA SER A 726 24.57 18.19 -0.72
C SER A 726 25.30 19.50 -0.98
N HIS A 727 26.64 19.47 -1.08
CA HIS A 727 27.45 20.66 -1.28
C HIS A 727 28.54 20.42 -2.33
N LEU A 728 28.15 20.42 -3.62
CA LEU A 728 29.07 20.20 -4.73
C LEU A 728 29.76 21.51 -5.15
N VAL A 729 31.08 21.60 -4.94
CA VAL A 729 31.91 22.72 -5.40
C VAL A 729 32.80 22.29 -6.56
N ARG A 730 32.68 22.97 -7.70
CA ARG A 730 33.37 22.63 -8.96
C ARG A 730 33.09 21.20 -9.41
N THR A 731 33.97 20.27 -9.08
CA THR A 731 33.96 18.88 -9.55
C THR A 731 34.25 17.95 -8.40
N GLN A 732 33.50 16.87 -8.29
CA GLN A 732 33.73 15.81 -7.33
C GLN A 732 33.56 14.45 -8.02
N THR A 733 34.50 13.55 -7.77
CA THR A 733 34.45 12.17 -8.26
C THR A 733 34.15 11.24 -7.10
N VAL A 734 33.19 10.36 -7.31
CA VAL A 734 32.73 9.36 -6.36
C VAL A 734 33.01 7.98 -6.95
N THR A 735 33.53 7.06 -6.14
CA THR A 735 33.76 5.66 -6.57
C THR A 735 32.70 4.74 -5.98
N ARG A 736 32.27 3.75 -6.78
CA ARG A 736 31.38 2.67 -6.38
C ARG A 736 31.99 1.33 -6.72
N ARG A 737 31.77 0.34 -5.86
CA ARG A 737 32.17 -1.05 -6.05
C ARG A 737 30.91 -1.90 -6.19
N VAL A 738 30.82 -2.63 -7.29
CA VAL A 738 29.72 -3.59 -7.53
C VAL A 738 30.27 -5.00 -7.55
N THR A 739 29.43 -5.96 -7.17
CA THR A 739 29.72 -7.40 -7.24
C THR A 739 28.66 -8.08 -8.09
N ASN A 740 29.09 -8.93 -9.04
CA ASN A 740 28.18 -9.76 -9.81
C ASN A 740 27.70 -10.94 -8.96
N VAL A 741 26.40 -11.01 -8.73
CA VAL A 741 25.72 -12.07 -7.97
C VAL A 741 24.95 -13.04 -8.86
N GLY A 742 24.97 -12.83 -10.17
CA GLY A 742 24.50 -13.81 -11.14
C GLY A 742 25.42 -15.03 -11.21
N GLU A 743 24.89 -16.13 -11.74
CA GLU A 743 25.60 -17.41 -11.85
C GLU A 743 26.66 -17.42 -12.96
N GLU A 744 26.61 -16.46 -13.88
CA GLU A 744 27.44 -16.40 -15.06
C GLU A 744 28.15 -15.05 -15.22
N GLU A 745 29.16 -15.03 -16.08
CA GLU A 745 29.78 -13.78 -16.51
C GLU A 745 28.79 -12.91 -17.28
N GLU A 746 28.83 -11.61 -17.01
CA GLU A 746 28.00 -10.64 -17.72
C GLU A 746 28.73 -9.33 -17.96
N THR A 747 28.44 -8.70 -19.10
CA THR A 747 28.97 -7.38 -19.46
C THR A 747 27.91 -6.32 -19.25
N TYR A 748 28.26 -5.28 -18.50
CA TYR A 748 27.39 -4.17 -18.15
C TYR A 748 27.83 -2.89 -18.87
N THR A 749 26.94 -2.31 -19.66
CA THR A 749 27.11 -0.97 -20.24
C THR A 749 26.57 0.06 -19.26
N ILE A 750 27.38 1.04 -18.91
CA ILE A 750 27.05 2.08 -17.94
C ILE A 750 26.63 3.35 -18.68
N THR A 751 25.41 3.82 -18.41
CA THR A 751 24.88 5.09 -18.92
C THR A 751 24.47 5.99 -17.77
N SER A 752 24.47 7.30 -18.03
CA SER A 752 24.10 8.29 -17.02
C SER A 752 23.25 9.40 -17.61
N ARG A 753 22.32 9.93 -16.81
CA ARG A 753 21.56 11.14 -17.12
C ARG A 753 21.55 12.07 -15.90
N MET A 754 21.57 13.38 -16.14
CA MET A 754 21.53 14.39 -15.08
C MET A 754 20.83 15.64 -15.61
N GLU A 755 20.14 16.36 -14.73
CA GLU A 755 19.61 17.68 -15.04
C GLU A 755 20.72 18.69 -15.44
N PRO A 756 20.41 19.68 -16.30
CA PRO A 756 21.44 20.44 -17.03
C PRO A 756 22.42 21.25 -16.17
N SER A 757 22.06 21.60 -14.94
CA SER A 757 22.86 22.37 -13.98
C SER A 757 24.11 21.62 -13.51
N ILE A 758 24.12 20.28 -13.57
CA ILE A 758 25.25 19.43 -13.19
C ILE A 758 25.60 18.49 -14.35
N ALA A 759 26.86 18.47 -14.77
CA ALA A 759 27.38 17.46 -15.69
C ALA A 759 27.66 16.15 -14.93
N ILE A 760 27.35 15.01 -15.55
CA ILE A 760 27.68 13.68 -15.03
C ILE A 760 28.52 12.91 -16.06
N GLU A 761 29.60 12.28 -15.58
CA GLU A 761 30.47 11.41 -16.39
C GLU A 761 30.74 10.12 -15.63
N VAL A 762 30.77 8.98 -16.33
CA VAL A 762 31.00 7.65 -15.75
C VAL A 762 32.22 6.99 -16.38
N SER A 763 33.02 6.28 -15.57
CA SER A 763 34.21 5.57 -16.04
C SER A 763 34.44 4.26 -15.28
N PRO A 764 34.69 3.12 -15.95
CA PRO A 764 34.67 2.93 -17.40
C PRO A 764 33.23 2.97 -17.97
N PRO A 765 33.04 3.13 -19.30
CA PRO A 765 31.71 3.13 -19.91
C PRO A 765 31.06 1.73 -19.97
N ALA A 766 31.86 0.68 -19.82
CA ALA A 766 31.39 -0.70 -19.72
C ALA A 766 32.34 -1.54 -18.88
N MET A 767 31.83 -2.60 -18.27
CA MET A 767 32.62 -3.56 -17.53
C MET A 767 32.06 -4.98 -17.58
N THR A 768 32.95 -5.95 -17.75
CA THR A 768 32.64 -7.38 -17.66
C THR A 768 33.04 -7.90 -16.29
N LEU A 769 32.16 -8.67 -15.66
CA LEU A 769 32.37 -9.29 -14.35
C LEU A 769 31.99 -10.76 -14.40
N ARG A 770 32.91 -11.64 -14.01
CA ARG A 770 32.62 -13.05 -13.73
C ARG A 770 31.69 -13.17 -12.52
N ALA A 771 30.98 -14.29 -12.40
CA ALA A 771 30.20 -14.61 -11.21
C ALA A 771 31.04 -14.45 -9.93
N GLY A 772 30.51 -13.74 -8.94
CA GLY A 772 31.18 -13.42 -7.67
C GLY A 772 32.30 -12.37 -7.74
N ALA A 773 32.68 -11.89 -8.94
CA ALA A 773 33.73 -10.88 -9.07
C ALA A 773 33.20 -9.47 -8.73
N SER A 774 34.05 -8.66 -8.11
CA SER A 774 33.78 -7.23 -7.91
C SER A 774 34.55 -6.34 -8.90
N ARG A 775 33.99 -5.18 -9.21
CA ARG A 775 34.68 -4.15 -9.99
C ARG A 775 34.25 -2.75 -9.56
N ASN A 776 35.18 -1.80 -9.68
CA ASN A 776 34.93 -0.40 -9.37
C ASN A 776 34.56 0.38 -10.64
N PHE A 777 33.68 1.36 -10.49
CA PHE A 777 33.47 2.44 -11.45
C PHE A 777 33.40 3.77 -10.70
N SER A 778 33.66 4.85 -11.42
CA SER A 778 33.64 6.20 -10.88
C SER A 778 32.59 7.05 -11.58
N VAL A 779 31.97 7.94 -10.82
CA VAL A 779 31.00 8.94 -11.28
C VAL A 779 31.55 10.32 -10.94
N THR A 780 31.77 11.14 -11.94
CA THR A 780 32.27 12.52 -11.79
C THR A 780 31.11 13.49 -12.01
N LEU A 781 30.87 14.35 -11.03
CA LEU A 781 29.86 15.41 -11.09
C LEU A 781 30.54 16.77 -11.17
N THR A 782 30.15 17.60 -12.14
CA THR A 782 30.71 18.95 -12.34
C THR A 782 29.61 20.00 -12.39
N VAL A 783 29.71 21.04 -11.58
CA VAL A 783 28.79 22.18 -11.58
C VAL A 783 28.91 22.95 -12.89
N ARG A 784 27.80 23.08 -13.62
CA ARG A 784 27.67 23.95 -14.79
C ARG A 784 27.05 25.28 -14.43
N SER A 785 26.04 25.27 -13.57
CA SER A 785 25.39 26.47 -13.05
C SER A 785 24.96 26.27 -11.59
N VAL A 786 25.05 27.33 -10.80
CA VAL A 786 24.59 27.34 -9.40
C VAL A 786 23.17 27.86 -9.38
N THR A 787 22.21 26.99 -9.09
CA THR A 787 20.77 27.30 -9.03
C THR A 787 20.24 27.43 -7.60
N GLY A 788 20.99 26.96 -6.60
CA GLY A 788 20.53 26.89 -5.20
C GLY A 788 19.47 25.80 -4.94
N VAL A 789 19.23 24.91 -5.91
CA VAL A 789 18.33 23.75 -5.78
C VAL A 789 19.04 22.47 -6.18
N TYR A 790 18.53 21.33 -5.70
CA TYR A 790 19.05 20.02 -6.09
C TYR A 790 18.77 19.73 -7.56
N SER A 791 19.76 19.10 -8.19
CA SER A 791 19.68 18.52 -9.52
C SER A 791 19.56 17.01 -9.41
N PHE A 792 18.67 16.41 -10.18
CA PHE A 792 18.37 14.98 -10.14
C PHE A 792 18.87 14.25 -11.38
N GLY A 793 19.38 13.03 -11.19
CA GLY A 793 19.93 12.18 -12.24
C GLY A 793 19.91 10.72 -11.86
N GLU A 794 20.52 9.90 -12.71
CA GLU A 794 20.59 8.45 -12.55
C GLU A 794 21.82 7.91 -13.28
N VAL A 795 22.43 6.86 -12.72
CA VAL A 795 23.34 5.97 -13.42
C VAL A 795 22.66 4.62 -13.59
N THR A 796 22.62 4.08 -14.81
CA THR A 796 22.08 2.76 -15.11
C THR A 796 23.18 1.87 -15.70
N LEU A 797 23.29 0.66 -15.16
CA LEU A 797 24.11 -0.41 -15.69
C LEU A 797 23.17 -1.45 -16.33
N LYS A 798 23.28 -1.60 -17.65
CA LYS A 798 22.51 -2.59 -18.42
C LYS A 798 23.39 -3.78 -18.75
N GLY A 799 23.03 -4.93 -18.20
CA GLY A 799 23.71 -6.19 -18.43
C GLY A 799 23.30 -6.84 -19.76
N SER A 800 24.23 -7.55 -20.39
CA SER A 800 24.01 -8.25 -21.66
C SER A 800 23.00 -9.40 -21.58
N ARG A 801 22.61 -9.83 -20.38
CA ARG A 801 21.60 -10.88 -20.12
C ARG A 801 20.24 -10.33 -19.71
N GLY A 802 20.06 -9.01 -19.73
CA GLY A 802 18.79 -8.34 -19.40
C GLY A 802 18.72 -7.75 -17.99
N HIS A 803 19.74 -7.95 -17.14
CA HIS A 803 19.80 -7.26 -15.85
C HIS A 803 19.85 -5.74 -16.02
N LYS A 804 19.14 -5.03 -15.15
CA LYS A 804 19.14 -3.56 -15.11
C LYS A 804 19.33 -3.12 -13.68
N VAL A 805 20.43 -2.43 -13.44
CA VAL A 805 20.83 -1.90 -12.13
C VAL A 805 20.84 -0.39 -12.23
N SER A 806 19.91 0.29 -11.56
CA SER A 806 19.78 1.74 -11.61
C SER A 806 20.03 2.35 -10.23
N ILE A 807 20.83 3.41 -10.16
CA ILE A 807 21.07 4.17 -8.93
C ILE A 807 20.71 5.65 -9.14
N PRO A 808 19.92 6.27 -8.25
CA PRO A 808 19.65 7.70 -8.32
C PRO A 808 20.89 8.52 -7.95
N VAL A 809 21.03 9.69 -8.59
CA VAL A 809 22.08 10.67 -8.33
C VAL A 809 21.42 12.00 -7.99
N VAL A 810 21.78 12.59 -6.85
CA VAL A 810 21.32 13.92 -6.43
C VAL A 810 22.51 14.79 -6.08
N ALA A 811 22.54 16.02 -6.59
CA ALA A 811 23.60 16.97 -6.26
C ALA A 811 23.11 18.41 -6.27
N MET A 812 23.60 19.23 -5.33
CA MET A 812 23.34 20.67 -5.32
C MET A 812 24.66 21.42 -5.56
N GLY A 813 24.72 22.16 -6.67
CA GLY A 813 25.87 22.98 -7.01
C GLY A 813 25.96 24.21 -6.12
N GLN A 814 27.16 24.52 -5.63
CA GLN A 814 27.42 25.64 -4.71
C GLN A 814 28.53 26.56 -5.22
N ARG A 815 28.47 27.84 -4.82
CA ARG A 815 29.55 28.79 -5.10
C ARG A 815 30.77 28.47 -4.24
N ARG A 816 31.92 28.94 -4.69
CA ARG A 816 33.19 28.80 -3.98
C ARG A 816 33.28 29.68 -2.75
#